data_AF-A0A946MEZ9-F1
#
_entry.id   AF-A0A946MEZ9-F1
#
_cell.length_a   1.000
_cell.length_b   1.000
_cell.length_c   1.000
_cell.angle_alpha   90.00
_cell.angle_beta   90.00
_cell.angle_gamma   90.00
#
_symmetry.space_group_name_H-M   'P 1'
#
loop_
_entity.id
_entity.type
_entity.pdbx_description
1 polymer ?
#
loop_
_entity_poly.entity_id
_entity_poly.type
_entity_poly.pdbx_seq_one_letter_code
_entity_poly.pdbx_strand_id
1 'polypeptide(L)'
;MARRTTFSQRSSEKTNPPAARIWLPVPKRKSRIMVSVLLGTLVAAIALKSYETSRIEAGQVIKDNVAVVGIDDANIFFTYARNIAHGHGAVYNVGGERVEGFSSPLFTLLCTGILVFTDHVEIAVLLLNTALLVVVLIVVQEFLHTTLCVDGSQVAAVGKIEDKITERQYAFLNWSTSVLLWIWILGSPQYVIWTTITLMDVGLWAAVFVVGTLEVVKATRYQPQRMLQDWRVMVCVALMLCTRSEGMYFCLIWILILGWVRRRRFAPAADKGRAWVVSVAGPLLAYCLINALVIGGRYLYFGYPFPNTYYAKVSPEFFYNLKLGLGYALDFVSAQPWVIPVVLMVLWWSVRLLRGQGHDETGARYLSSPEMTTASLATICLLALVCPVLTGGDHFDYARFFQPMWPLLGLVGVTTYRRLSMGQRFASALAPKRTVFLLALLGGTILFAQDPTWLSLLQTRGHNTQMRHDFTLAIRGRLLGDMLNGFMLARELNVDVGLVEPPAAMSLGTLTTGGVGYTYAGRKLDMLGLNNASMAHSGGDRRGNKNHAAFNKDIFFELMPDLFAPQFSAGSEQIPEQAANIFPFNFSFWQKSLLHLDQDQRFVGAYVPVAITLFVQDATTKKQSIRIITAWMRKEVLATIRLRTSSYRIQVIAT
;
A
#
# COMPACT_ATOMS: atom_id res chain seq x y z
N MET A 1 81.88 23.43 40.00
CA MET A 1 80.94 24.04 40.97
C MET A 1 80.14 25.10 40.21
N ALA A 2 78.96 24.82 39.67
CA ALA A 2 77.65 24.64 40.32
C ALA A 2 76.88 25.96 40.56
N ARG A 3 75.77 26.10 39.79
CA ARG A 3 74.47 26.77 40.10
C ARG A 3 74.46 28.31 40.14
N ARG A 4 73.43 29.02 39.68
CA ARG A 4 71.99 28.69 39.48
C ARG A 4 71.37 29.76 38.56
N THR A 5 70.73 29.38 37.46
CA THR A 5 69.75 30.20 36.73
C THR A 5 68.35 29.67 37.04
N THR A 6 67.45 30.59 37.39
CA THR A 6 66.05 30.34 37.76
C THR A 6 65.22 30.07 36.50
N PHE A 7 64.76 28.83 36.36
CA PHE A 7 63.79 28.40 35.35
C PHE A 7 62.37 28.75 35.82
N SER A 8 61.66 29.53 35.00
CA SER A 8 60.21 29.72 35.07
C SER A 8 59.50 28.40 34.73
N GLN A 9 58.75 27.86 35.68
CA GLN A 9 57.86 26.72 35.46
C GLN A 9 56.65 27.15 34.62
N ARG A 10 56.68 26.83 33.32
CA ARG A 10 55.45 26.64 32.53
C ARG A 10 54.79 25.35 32.98
N SER A 11 53.64 25.45 33.63
CA SER A 11 52.75 24.31 33.87
C SER A 11 52.36 23.70 32.51
N SER A 12 52.89 22.52 32.22
CA SER A 12 52.40 21.70 31.11
C SER A 12 51.04 21.12 31.50
N GLU A 13 49.96 21.84 31.17
CA GLU A 13 48.67 21.19 30.96
C GLU A 13 48.84 20.22 29.80
N LYS A 14 49.14 18.96 30.13
CA LYS A 14 48.94 17.83 29.23
C LYS A 14 47.45 17.79 28.90
N THR A 15 47.06 18.43 27.81
CA THR A 15 45.79 18.16 27.14
C THR A 15 45.79 16.66 26.81
N ASN A 16 45.09 15.87 27.61
CA ASN A 16 44.81 14.49 27.28
C ASN A 16 44.27 14.46 25.83
N PRO A 17 44.78 13.57 24.96
CA PRO A 17 44.19 13.42 23.63
C PRO A 17 42.70 13.14 23.80
N PRO A 18 41.82 13.69 22.95
CA PRO A 18 40.39 13.38 23.03
C PRO A 18 40.27 11.85 23.00
N ALA A 19 39.68 11.29 24.07
CA ALA A 19 39.52 9.85 24.24
C ALA A 19 39.09 9.25 22.90
N ALA A 20 39.91 8.33 22.38
CA ALA A 20 39.66 7.71 21.09
C ALA A 20 38.21 7.23 21.08
N ARG A 21 37.39 7.82 20.20
CA ARG A 21 36.02 7.34 19.98
C ARG A 21 36.17 5.89 19.58
N ILE A 22 35.84 4.97 20.47
CA ILE A 22 35.72 3.55 20.14
C ILE A 22 34.53 3.46 19.19
N TRP A 23 34.81 3.63 17.90
CA TRP A 23 33.93 3.20 16.84
C TRP A 23 33.93 1.68 16.91
N LEU A 24 33.05 1.10 17.72
CA LEU A 24 32.70 -0.30 17.52
C LEU A 24 32.07 -0.37 16.12
N PRO A 25 32.76 -0.94 15.10
CA PRO A 25 32.17 -1.07 13.78
C PRO A 25 30.86 -1.81 13.94
N VAL A 26 29.80 -1.38 13.23
CA VAL A 26 28.50 -2.07 13.23
C VAL A 26 28.76 -3.57 13.00
N PRO A 27 28.70 -4.43 14.03
CA PRO A 27 29.19 -5.79 13.87
C PRO A 27 28.32 -6.48 12.84
N LYS A 28 28.93 -7.05 11.79
CA LYS A 28 28.25 -7.88 10.79
C LYS A 28 27.15 -7.16 9.97
N ARG A 29 27.36 -5.90 9.56
CA ARG A 29 26.48 -5.18 8.61
C ARG A 29 26.09 -6.05 7.40
N LYS A 30 27.07 -6.68 6.74
CA LYS A 30 26.85 -7.58 5.60
C LYS A 30 25.90 -8.74 5.96
N SER A 31 26.02 -9.31 7.16
CA SER A 31 25.14 -10.39 7.61
C SER A 31 23.71 -9.91 7.83
N ARG A 32 23.49 -8.69 8.35
CA ARG A 32 22.12 -8.14 8.51
C ARG A 32 21.45 -7.87 7.18
N ILE A 33 22.21 -7.39 6.19
CA ILE A 33 21.71 -7.23 4.81
C ILE A 33 21.33 -8.60 4.25
N MET A 34 22.22 -9.59 4.33
CA MET A 34 21.96 -10.94 3.86
C MET A 34 20.73 -11.57 4.53
N VAL A 35 20.59 -11.45 5.85
CA VAL A 35 19.41 -11.95 6.58
C VAL A 35 18.14 -11.20 6.16
N SER A 36 18.21 -9.88 5.94
CA SER A 36 17.05 -9.11 5.47
C SER A 36 16.60 -9.53 4.08
N VAL A 37 17.53 -9.84 3.17
CA VAL A 37 17.22 -10.39 1.84
C VAL A 37 16.55 -11.76 1.98
N LEU A 38 17.16 -12.68 2.73
CA LEU A 38 16.65 -14.04 2.92
C LEU A 38 15.26 -14.05 3.57
N LEU A 39 15.05 -13.27 4.62
CA LEU A 39 13.77 -13.20 5.32
C LEU A 39 12.70 -12.51 4.47
N GLY A 40 13.05 -11.44 3.74
CA GLY A 40 12.12 -10.74 2.86
C GLY A 40 11.61 -11.61 1.71
N THR A 41 12.50 -12.36 1.05
CA THR A 41 12.10 -13.28 -0.02
C THR A 41 11.34 -14.49 0.52
N LEU A 42 11.78 -15.05 1.66
CA LEU A 42 11.09 -16.17 2.30
C LEU A 42 9.67 -15.80 2.73
N VAL A 43 9.46 -14.63 3.33
CA VAL A 43 8.12 -14.24 3.79
C VAL A 43 7.16 -13.95 2.63
N ALA A 44 7.66 -13.43 1.50
CA ALA A 44 6.85 -13.27 0.29
C ALA A 44 6.41 -14.65 -0.26
N ALA A 45 7.29 -15.65 -0.21
CA ALA A 45 6.94 -17.03 -0.56
C ALA A 45 5.93 -17.64 0.43
N ILE A 46 6.05 -17.35 1.73
CA ILE A 46 5.05 -17.75 2.75
C ILE A 46 3.69 -17.09 2.48
N ALA A 47 3.68 -15.81 2.09
CA ALA A 47 2.46 -15.10 1.72
C ALA A 47 1.77 -15.78 0.54
N LEU A 48 2.51 -16.08 -0.54
CA LEU A 48 1.96 -16.87 -1.66
C LEU A 48 1.44 -18.22 -1.19
N LYS A 49 2.21 -18.95 -0.38
CA LYS A 49 1.84 -20.28 0.11
C LYS A 49 0.56 -20.27 0.96
N SER A 50 0.27 -19.15 1.61
CA SER A 50 -0.91 -18.94 2.44
C SER A 50 -2.21 -18.87 1.62
N TYR A 51 -2.13 -18.70 0.30
CA TYR A 51 -3.29 -18.68 -0.60
C TYR A 51 -3.25 -19.81 -1.65
N GLU A 52 -2.33 -20.76 -1.50
CA GLU A 52 -2.24 -21.96 -2.32
C GLU A 52 -3.25 -23.02 -1.87
N THR A 53 -4.06 -23.52 -2.79
CA THR A 53 -4.97 -24.65 -2.59
C THR A 53 -4.64 -25.80 -3.52
N SER A 54 -4.69 -27.02 -3.02
CA SER A 54 -4.52 -28.22 -3.84
C SER A 54 -5.87 -28.74 -4.31
N ARG A 55 -5.98 -29.10 -5.58
CA ARG A 55 -7.07 -29.90 -6.13
C ARG A 55 -6.53 -31.20 -6.70
N ILE A 56 -7.33 -32.26 -6.67
CA ILE A 56 -6.98 -33.54 -7.30
C ILE A 56 -7.72 -33.60 -8.62
N GLU A 57 -6.98 -33.72 -9.72
CA GLU A 57 -7.52 -33.81 -11.07
C GLU A 57 -6.82 -34.97 -11.78
N ALA A 58 -7.60 -35.95 -12.27
CA ALA A 58 -7.08 -37.17 -12.90
C ALA A 58 -5.99 -37.92 -12.09
N GLY A 59 -6.10 -37.93 -10.75
CA GLY A 59 -5.12 -38.57 -9.86
C GLY A 59 -3.84 -37.76 -9.61
N GLN A 60 -3.70 -36.58 -10.23
CA GLN A 60 -2.60 -35.65 -9.98
C GLN A 60 -3.02 -34.54 -9.02
N VAL A 61 -2.12 -34.19 -8.10
CA VAL A 61 -2.31 -33.05 -7.19
C VAL A 61 -1.86 -31.78 -7.91
N ILE A 62 -2.83 -30.96 -8.34
CA ILE A 62 -2.59 -29.65 -8.93
C ILE A 62 -2.64 -28.60 -7.83
N LYS A 63 -1.65 -27.70 -7.80
CA LYS A 63 -1.58 -26.60 -6.84
C LYS A 63 -2.00 -25.31 -7.52
N ASP A 64 -3.14 -24.77 -7.11
CA ASP A 64 -3.63 -23.47 -7.53
C ASP A 64 -3.29 -22.43 -6.50
N ASN A 65 -3.02 -21.20 -6.94
CA ASN A 65 -2.84 -20.09 -6.03
C ASN A 65 -3.74 -18.94 -6.47
N VAL A 66 -4.64 -18.51 -5.59
CA VAL A 66 -5.60 -17.46 -5.94
C VAL A 66 -4.97 -16.08 -6.02
N ALA A 67 -3.80 -15.88 -5.40
CA ALA A 67 -3.10 -14.59 -5.38
C ALA A 67 -2.27 -14.30 -6.65
N VAL A 68 -2.22 -15.22 -7.62
CA VAL A 68 -1.33 -15.13 -8.79
C VAL A 68 -1.59 -13.94 -9.70
N VAL A 69 -2.81 -13.42 -9.73
CA VAL A 69 -3.18 -12.24 -10.54
C VAL A 69 -3.34 -10.96 -9.73
N GLY A 70 -2.99 -10.99 -8.44
CA GLY A 70 -3.27 -9.92 -7.50
C GLY A 70 -4.77 -9.76 -7.21
N ILE A 71 -5.12 -8.64 -6.57
CA ILE A 71 -6.53 -8.30 -6.31
C ILE A 71 -7.17 -7.59 -7.51
N ASP A 72 -8.50 -7.40 -7.49
CA ASP A 72 -9.22 -6.78 -8.60
C ASP A 72 -8.65 -5.39 -8.96
N ASP A 73 -8.43 -4.51 -7.98
CA ASP A 73 -7.83 -3.18 -8.19
C ASP A 73 -6.47 -3.23 -8.92
N ALA A 74 -5.65 -4.27 -8.72
CA ALA A 74 -4.35 -4.40 -9.38
C ALA A 74 -4.51 -4.53 -10.91
N ASN A 75 -5.62 -5.12 -11.35
CA ASN A 75 -5.92 -5.36 -12.75
C ASN A 75 -6.35 -4.07 -13.48
N ILE A 76 -6.82 -3.07 -12.74
CA ILE A 76 -7.03 -1.72 -13.28
C ILE A 76 -5.68 -1.13 -13.71
N PHE A 77 -4.65 -1.19 -12.84
CA PHE A 77 -3.30 -0.75 -13.19
C PHE A 77 -2.77 -1.46 -14.43
N PHE A 78 -2.94 -2.78 -14.51
CA PHE A 78 -2.48 -3.56 -15.67
C PHE A 78 -3.23 -3.21 -16.95
N THR A 79 -4.54 -2.88 -16.86
CA THR A 79 -5.32 -2.44 -18.02
C THR A 79 -4.77 -1.14 -18.60
N TYR A 80 -4.56 -0.12 -17.75
CA TYR A 80 -3.95 1.14 -18.22
C TYR A 80 -2.53 0.94 -18.72
N ALA A 81 -1.71 0.19 -17.98
CA ALA A 81 -0.32 -0.06 -18.33
C ALA A 81 -0.19 -0.76 -19.69
N ARG A 82 -1.04 -1.76 -19.96
CA ARG A 82 -1.10 -2.46 -21.25
C ARG A 82 -1.52 -1.52 -22.38
N ASN A 83 -2.53 -0.69 -22.16
CA ASN A 83 -2.98 0.26 -23.17
C ASN A 83 -1.91 1.32 -23.48
N ILE A 84 -1.15 1.77 -22.48
CA ILE A 84 0.00 2.66 -22.70
C ILE A 84 1.10 1.93 -23.47
N ALA A 85 1.44 0.69 -23.09
CA ALA A 85 2.49 -0.10 -23.73
C ALA A 85 2.21 -0.38 -25.23
N HIS A 86 0.94 -0.54 -25.62
CA HIS A 86 0.54 -0.68 -27.02
C HIS A 86 0.27 0.65 -27.76
N GLY A 87 0.54 1.80 -27.13
CA GLY A 87 0.42 3.11 -27.78
C GLY A 87 -1.00 3.67 -27.85
N HIS A 88 -1.97 3.11 -27.13
CA HIS A 88 -3.33 3.65 -27.02
C HIS A 88 -3.45 4.82 -26.03
N GLY A 89 -2.40 5.05 -25.24
CA GLY A 89 -2.37 6.05 -24.17
C GLY A 89 -2.96 5.54 -22.86
N ALA A 90 -2.96 6.41 -21.84
CA ALA A 90 -3.51 6.10 -20.52
C ALA A 90 -5.04 6.15 -20.54
N VAL A 91 -5.67 5.09 -21.03
CA VAL A 91 -7.12 4.94 -21.13
C VAL A 91 -7.57 3.58 -20.59
N TYR A 92 -8.79 3.48 -20.08
CA TYR A 92 -9.39 2.21 -19.66
C TYR A 92 -10.00 1.44 -20.84
N ASN A 93 -10.72 2.15 -21.71
CA ASN A 93 -11.23 1.65 -22.99
C ASN A 93 -10.40 2.25 -24.13
N VAL A 94 -9.88 1.40 -25.02
CA VAL A 94 -9.16 1.86 -26.22
C VAL A 94 -10.12 2.67 -27.11
N GLY A 95 -9.69 3.86 -27.54
CA GLY A 95 -10.53 4.79 -28.29
C GLY A 95 -11.63 5.48 -27.48
N GLY A 96 -11.73 5.21 -26.17
CA GLY A 96 -12.69 5.81 -25.26
C GLY A 96 -12.21 7.13 -24.64
N GLU A 97 -12.93 7.57 -23.61
CA GLU A 97 -12.55 8.75 -22.84
C GLU A 97 -11.20 8.61 -22.13
N ARG A 98 -10.48 9.72 -22.00
CA ARG A 98 -9.24 9.80 -21.23
C ARG A 98 -9.58 10.11 -19.78
N VAL A 99 -9.56 9.08 -18.94
CA VAL A 99 -9.88 9.18 -17.51
C VAL A 99 -8.74 8.57 -16.69
N GLU A 100 -8.32 9.25 -15.63
CA GLU A 100 -7.30 8.73 -14.71
C GLU A 100 -7.94 7.82 -13.65
N GLY A 101 -8.23 6.57 -14.02
CA GLY A 101 -8.83 5.58 -13.13
C GLY A 101 -7.86 4.81 -12.23
N PHE A 102 -6.56 5.12 -12.29
CA PHE A 102 -5.53 4.61 -11.40
C PHE A 102 -5.17 5.63 -10.31
N SER A 103 -4.79 5.17 -9.12
CA SER A 103 -4.41 6.04 -8.00
C SER A 103 -2.90 6.33 -7.92
N SER A 104 -2.09 5.61 -8.71
CA SER A 104 -0.63 5.69 -8.64
C SER A 104 0.04 5.81 -10.01
N PRO A 105 0.32 7.04 -10.49
CA PRO A 105 0.98 7.26 -11.78
C PRO A 105 2.33 6.57 -11.90
N LEU A 106 3.20 6.69 -10.88
CA LEU A 106 4.52 6.06 -10.91
C LEU A 106 4.42 4.53 -10.99
N PHE A 107 3.50 3.91 -10.23
CA PHE A 107 3.30 2.47 -10.30
C PHE A 107 2.75 2.03 -11.66
N THR A 108 1.77 2.75 -12.23
CA THR A 108 1.26 2.49 -13.59
C THR A 108 2.39 2.55 -14.63
N LEU A 109 3.29 3.53 -14.52
CA LEU A 109 4.45 3.65 -15.41
C LEU A 109 5.45 2.50 -15.24
N LEU A 110 5.68 2.01 -14.01
CA LEU A 110 6.51 0.83 -13.78
C LEU A 110 5.87 -0.43 -14.40
N CYS A 111 4.56 -0.63 -14.22
CA CYS A 111 3.83 -1.71 -14.89
C CYS A 111 3.88 -1.58 -16.41
N THR A 112 3.80 -0.36 -16.94
CA THR A 112 3.93 -0.09 -18.38
C THR A 112 5.30 -0.52 -18.88
N GLY A 113 6.36 -0.10 -18.19
CA GLY A 113 7.73 -0.49 -18.51
C GLY A 113 7.91 -2.01 -18.52
N ILE A 114 7.32 -2.72 -17.55
CA ILE A 114 7.32 -4.18 -17.50
C ILE A 114 6.62 -4.78 -18.74
N LEU A 115 5.43 -4.30 -19.08
CA LEU A 115 4.61 -4.81 -20.19
C LEU A 115 5.23 -4.55 -21.58
N VAL A 116 6.13 -3.58 -21.70
CA VAL A 116 6.93 -3.39 -22.93
C VAL A 116 7.92 -4.53 -23.16
N PHE A 117 8.40 -5.19 -22.09
CA PHE A 117 9.40 -6.26 -22.18
C PHE A 117 8.84 -7.68 -21.98
N THR A 118 7.71 -7.83 -21.27
CA THR A 118 7.11 -9.14 -21.00
C THR A 118 5.60 -9.05 -20.76
N ASP A 119 4.84 -10.01 -21.27
CA ASP A 119 3.42 -10.16 -20.98
C ASP A 119 3.15 -10.72 -19.56
N HIS A 120 4.19 -11.18 -18.85
CA HIS A 120 4.10 -11.74 -17.50
C HIS A 120 4.18 -10.68 -16.40
N VAL A 121 3.28 -9.69 -16.48
CA VAL A 121 3.26 -8.53 -15.56
C VAL A 121 3.12 -8.94 -14.10
N GLU A 122 2.37 -10.01 -13.80
CA GLU A 122 2.08 -10.45 -12.44
C GLU A 122 3.34 -10.88 -11.69
N ILE A 123 4.15 -11.74 -12.31
CA ILE A 123 5.38 -12.25 -11.73
C ILE A 123 6.40 -11.12 -11.60
N ALA A 124 6.52 -10.27 -12.62
CA ALA A 124 7.43 -9.13 -12.59
C ALA A 124 7.06 -8.13 -11.49
N VAL A 125 5.77 -7.82 -11.30
CA VAL A 125 5.29 -6.94 -10.22
C VAL A 125 5.47 -7.58 -8.86
N LEU A 126 5.25 -8.90 -8.71
CA LEU A 126 5.53 -9.62 -7.47
C LEU A 126 7.02 -9.51 -7.09
N LEU A 127 7.92 -9.70 -8.06
CA LEU A 127 9.36 -9.58 -7.86
C LEU A 127 9.76 -8.15 -7.50
N LEU A 128 9.19 -7.15 -8.18
CA LEU A 128 9.39 -5.73 -7.88
C LEU A 128 8.96 -5.41 -6.44
N ASN A 129 7.74 -5.81 -6.05
CA ASN A 129 7.21 -5.57 -4.72
C ASN A 129 8.02 -6.31 -3.63
N THR A 130 8.47 -7.52 -3.91
CA THR A 130 9.37 -8.27 -3.01
C THR A 130 10.73 -7.57 -2.87
N ALA A 131 11.28 -7.03 -3.97
CA ALA A 131 12.51 -6.25 -3.94
C ALA A 131 12.34 -4.95 -3.13
N LEU A 132 11.21 -4.27 -3.26
CA LEU A 132 10.87 -3.07 -2.49
C LEU A 132 10.75 -3.37 -0.99
N LEU A 133 10.13 -4.50 -0.61
CA LEU A 133 10.11 -4.98 0.78
C LEU A 133 11.54 -5.22 1.31
N VAL A 134 12.40 -5.88 0.52
CA VAL A 134 13.81 -6.11 0.89
C VAL A 134 14.56 -4.78 1.04
N VAL A 135 14.34 -3.80 0.18
CA VAL A 135 14.91 -2.45 0.30
C VAL A 135 14.48 -1.81 1.62
N VAL A 136 13.18 -1.89 1.98
CA VAL A 136 12.69 -1.38 3.27
C VAL A 136 13.45 -2.02 4.42
N LEU A 137 13.57 -3.36 4.45
CA LEU A 137 14.27 -4.08 5.51
C LEU A 137 15.75 -3.68 5.61
N ILE A 138 16.44 -3.54 4.49
CA ILE A 138 17.85 -3.11 4.46
C ILE A 138 17.99 -1.69 4.98
N VAL A 139 17.17 -0.76 4.53
CA VAL A 139 17.30 0.66 4.87
C VAL A 139 16.96 0.91 6.34
N VAL A 140 15.93 0.26 6.90
CA VAL A 140 15.59 0.41 8.33
C VAL A 140 16.68 -0.19 9.23
N GLN A 141 17.25 -1.34 8.85
CA GLN A 141 18.37 -1.95 9.60
C GLN A 141 19.62 -1.09 9.52
N GLU A 142 19.95 -0.58 8.34
CA GLU A 142 21.08 0.33 8.15
C GLU A 142 20.91 1.60 8.99
N PHE A 143 19.72 2.21 8.95
CA PHE A 143 19.43 3.41 9.71
C PHE A 143 19.52 3.19 11.22
N LEU A 144 18.92 2.09 11.72
CA LEU A 144 19.00 1.70 13.13
C LEU A 144 20.47 1.67 13.57
N HIS A 145 21.34 1.01 12.81
CA HIS A 145 22.71 0.76 13.27
C HIS A 145 23.74 1.86 12.94
N THR A 146 23.49 2.69 11.92
CA THR A 146 24.41 3.78 11.51
C THR A 146 24.00 5.15 12.04
N THR A 147 22.74 5.32 12.43
CA THR A 147 22.20 6.62 12.86
C THR A 147 21.68 6.59 14.29
N LEU A 148 20.93 5.56 14.68
CA LEU A 148 20.31 5.50 16.01
C LEU A 148 21.16 4.79 17.06
N CYS A 149 21.92 3.76 16.68
CA CYS A 149 22.78 2.98 17.58
C CYS A 149 24.24 3.45 17.58
N VAL A 150 24.61 4.47 16.81
CA VAL A 150 25.97 5.05 16.80
C VAL A 150 26.11 6.04 17.94
N ASP A 151 26.20 5.51 19.15
CA ASP A 151 26.58 6.27 20.33
C ASP A 151 28.01 5.92 20.74
N GLY A 152 28.99 6.37 19.96
CA GLY A 152 30.38 6.42 20.44
C GLY A 152 30.52 7.32 21.68
N SER A 153 29.60 8.26 21.90
CA SER A 153 29.50 9.09 23.10
C SER A 153 28.87 8.38 24.29
N GLN A 154 27.97 7.41 24.11
CA GLN A 154 27.51 6.58 25.23
C GLN A 154 28.52 5.48 25.55
N VAL A 155 29.26 4.94 24.58
CA VAL A 155 30.41 4.07 24.91
C VAL A 155 31.47 4.86 25.70
N ALA A 156 31.70 6.13 25.38
CA ALA A 156 32.62 7.00 26.13
C ALA A 156 32.04 7.54 27.46
N ALA A 157 30.72 7.71 27.60
CA ALA A 157 30.07 8.15 28.84
C ALA A 157 29.80 6.98 29.80
N VAL A 158 29.39 5.81 29.28
CA VAL A 158 29.37 4.53 30.01
C VAL A 158 30.79 4.12 30.37
N GLY A 159 31.77 4.35 29.49
CA GLY A 159 33.18 4.15 29.80
C GLY A 159 33.77 5.12 30.84
N LYS A 160 33.09 6.24 31.13
CA LYS A 160 33.46 7.19 32.20
C LYS A 160 32.70 6.98 33.50
N ILE A 161 31.60 6.23 33.47
CA ILE A 161 30.76 5.91 34.63
C ILE A 161 30.70 4.38 34.73
N GLU A 162 31.78 3.82 35.29
CA GLU A 162 31.95 2.42 35.72
C GLU A 162 32.00 1.32 34.63
N ASP A 163 32.97 0.40 34.79
CA ASP A 163 33.26 -0.83 34.02
C ASP A 163 32.07 -1.82 33.83
N LYS A 164 31.00 -1.46 33.12
CA LYS A 164 29.72 -2.20 33.25
C LYS A 164 29.11 -2.86 32.01
N ILE A 165 29.52 -2.56 30.76
CA ILE A 165 28.95 -3.23 29.56
C ILE A 165 30.06 -3.78 28.67
N THR A 166 30.13 -5.11 28.56
CA THR A 166 31.05 -5.82 27.67
C THR A 166 30.66 -5.68 26.20
N GLU A 167 31.62 -5.76 25.28
CA GLU A 167 31.35 -5.76 23.83
C GLU A 167 30.36 -6.85 23.41
N ARG A 168 30.41 -8.02 24.06
CA ARG A 168 29.49 -9.14 23.82
C ARG A 168 28.05 -8.77 24.20
N GLN A 169 27.83 -8.14 25.36
CA GLN A 169 26.51 -7.68 25.80
C GLN A 169 25.95 -6.61 24.85
N TYR A 170 26.80 -5.69 24.39
CA TYR A 170 26.41 -4.66 23.44
C TYR A 170 26.04 -5.23 22.06
N ALA A 171 26.85 -6.16 21.54
CA ALA A 171 26.56 -6.88 20.31
C ALA A 171 25.25 -7.66 20.42
N PHE A 172 25.01 -8.31 21.57
CA PHE A 172 23.79 -9.06 21.83
C PHE A 172 22.53 -8.17 21.79
N LEU A 173 22.56 -7.01 22.46
CA LEU A 173 21.45 -6.04 22.44
C LEU A 173 21.19 -5.47 21.04
N ASN A 174 22.25 -5.21 20.25
CA ASN A 174 22.09 -4.76 18.87
C ASN A 174 21.52 -5.86 17.95
N TRP A 175 21.80 -7.13 18.23
CA TRP A 175 21.15 -8.23 17.53
C TRP A 175 19.70 -8.42 17.96
N SER A 176 19.38 -8.31 19.26
CA SER A 176 17.98 -8.42 19.73
C SER A 176 17.10 -7.33 19.14
N THR A 177 17.59 -6.08 19.04
CA THR A 177 16.88 -4.99 18.36
C THR A 177 16.65 -5.25 16.87
N SER A 178 17.63 -5.84 16.18
CA SER A 178 17.49 -6.21 14.76
C SER A 178 16.43 -7.30 14.58
N VAL A 179 16.44 -8.31 15.45
CA VAL A 179 15.47 -9.42 15.42
C VAL A 179 14.07 -8.94 15.77
N LEU A 180 13.90 -8.11 16.80
CA LEU A 180 12.60 -7.52 17.12
C LEU A 180 12.05 -6.68 15.96
N LEU A 181 12.91 -5.94 15.25
CA LEU A 181 12.47 -5.16 14.09
C LEU A 181 12.01 -6.06 12.94
N TRP A 182 12.71 -7.17 12.68
CA TRP A 182 12.25 -8.16 11.70
C TRP A 182 10.95 -8.84 12.13
N ILE A 183 10.81 -9.21 13.41
CA ILE A 183 9.57 -9.78 13.94
C ILE A 183 8.42 -8.79 13.81
N TRP A 184 8.64 -7.51 14.10
CA TRP A 184 7.62 -6.48 13.91
C TRP A 184 7.18 -6.39 12.44
N ILE A 185 8.12 -6.23 11.51
CA ILE A 185 7.81 -6.00 10.10
C ILE A 185 7.23 -7.25 9.44
N LEU A 186 7.92 -8.39 9.57
CA LEU A 186 7.60 -9.62 8.84
C LEU A 186 6.63 -10.53 9.60
N GLY A 187 6.48 -10.30 10.91
CA GLY A 187 5.51 -11.01 11.72
C GLY A 187 4.07 -10.60 11.47
N SER A 188 3.84 -9.44 10.83
CA SER A 188 2.52 -8.99 10.37
C SER A 188 2.19 -9.55 8.98
N PRO A 189 1.22 -10.47 8.84
CA PRO A 189 0.76 -10.90 7.53
C PRO A 189 0.13 -9.74 6.74
N GLN A 190 -0.59 -8.85 7.43
CA GLN A 190 -1.25 -7.68 6.86
C GLN A 190 -0.28 -6.81 6.06
N TYR A 191 0.85 -6.45 6.66
CA TYR A 191 1.89 -5.65 6.02
C TYR A 191 2.50 -6.37 4.82
N VAL A 192 2.88 -7.65 4.99
CA VAL A 192 3.54 -8.43 3.93
C VAL A 192 2.61 -8.66 2.76
N ILE A 193 1.36 -9.05 2.99
CA ILE A 193 0.38 -9.34 1.92
C ILE A 193 0.15 -8.09 1.07
N TRP A 194 -0.14 -6.95 1.72
CA TRP A 194 -0.36 -5.70 1.01
C TRP A 194 0.87 -5.20 0.26
N THR A 195 2.08 -5.40 0.79
CA THR A 195 3.30 -4.93 0.15
C THR A 195 3.88 -5.91 -0.88
N THR A 196 3.31 -7.12 -1.04
CA THR A 196 3.81 -8.14 -1.97
C THR A 196 2.73 -8.70 -2.89
N ILE A 197 1.93 -9.67 -2.41
CA ILE A 197 1.09 -10.53 -3.23
C ILE A 197 -0.23 -9.91 -3.69
N THR A 198 -0.63 -8.75 -3.16
CA THR A 198 -1.78 -8.00 -3.72
C THR A 198 -1.47 -7.42 -5.10
N LEU A 199 -0.19 -7.32 -5.47
CA LEU A 199 0.33 -6.71 -6.70
C LEU A 199 -0.08 -5.23 -6.88
N MET A 200 -0.35 -4.55 -5.78
CA MET A 200 -0.73 -3.14 -5.73
C MET A 200 0.49 -2.22 -5.53
N ASP A 201 0.25 -0.92 -5.65
CA ASP A 201 1.20 0.17 -5.42
C ASP A 201 1.67 0.31 -3.96
N VAL A 202 1.07 -0.42 -3.01
CA VAL A 202 1.36 -0.29 -1.57
C VAL A 202 2.81 -0.62 -1.22
N GLY A 203 3.44 -1.59 -1.92
CA GLY A 203 4.87 -1.90 -1.75
C GLY A 203 5.76 -0.72 -2.13
N LEU A 204 5.49 -0.06 -3.26
CA LEU A 204 6.18 1.15 -3.70
C LEU A 204 5.91 2.32 -2.74
N TRP A 205 4.66 2.51 -2.33
CA TRP A 205 4.26 3.55 -1.40
C TRP A 205 4.97 3.43 -0.05
N ALA A 206 5.00 2.23 0.53
CA ALA A 206 5.71 1.94 1.77
C ALA A 206 7.22 2.19 1.63
N ALA A 207 7.84 1.72 0.54
CA ALA A 207 9.27 1.90 0.31
C ALA A 207 9.66 3.39 0.19
N VAL A 208 8.96 4.16 -0.64
CA VAL A 208 9.23 5.59 -0.83
C VAL A 208 8.97 6.37 0.47
N PHE A 209 7.89 6.05 1.20
CA PHE A 209 7.58 6.71 2.47
C PHE A 209 8.63 6.43 3.56
N VAL A 210 9.05 5.16 3.70
CA VAL A 210 10.10 4.76 4.66
C VAL A 210 11.42 5.43 4.30
N VAL A 211 11.89 5.28 3.06
CA VAL A 211 13.18 5.85 2.63
C VAL A 211 13.16 7.38 2.76
N GLY A 212 12.11 8.03 2.30
CA GLY A 212 11.95 9.48 2.39
C GLY A 212 11.94 10.00 3.82
N THR A 213 11.19 9.35 4.71
CA THR A 213 11.16 9.73 6.14
C THR A 213 12.55 9.59 6.77
N LEU A 214 13.28 8.52 6.47
CA LEU A 214 14.62 8.30 7.01
C LEU A 214 15.63 9.33 6.46
N GLU A 215 15.58 9.68 5.17
CA GLU A 215 16.43 10.74 4.61
C GLU A 215 16.11 12.12 5.19
N VAL A 216 14.82 12.44 5.39
CA VAL A 216 14.38 13.68 6.06
C VAL A 216 14.95 13.75 7.48
N VAL A 217 14.82 12.68 8.24
CA VAL A 217 15.33 12.62 9.61
C VAL A 217 16.87 12.71 9.63
N LYS A 218 17.60 12.11 8.67
CA LYS A 218 19.06 12.34 8.53
C LYS A 218 19.36 13.81 8.24
N ALA A 219 18.58 14.45 7.37
CA ALA A 219 18.76 15.84 6.96
C ALA A 219 18.60 16.82 8.15
N THR A 220 17.81 16.47 9.17
CA THR A 220 17.70 17.28 10.41
C THR A 220 19.01 17.40 11.21
N ARG A 221 20.01 16.57 10.92
CA ARG A 221 21.27 16.51 11.70
C ARG A 221 22.31 17.54 11.28
N TYR A 222 22.10 18.23 10.17
CA TYR A 222 23.00 19.26 9.67
C TYR A 222 22.22 20.46 9.13
N GLN A 223 22.88 21.61 9.09
CA GLN A 223 22.36 22.83 8.48
C GLN A 223 22.86 22.90 7.03
N PRO A 224 21.97 22.99 6.02
CA PRO A 224 22.41 23.09 4.63
C PRO A 224 23.03 24.47 4.38
N GLN A 225 24.13 24.49 3.65
CA GLN A 225 24.77 25.72 3.15
C GLN A 225 24.21 26.13 1.79
N ARG A 226 23.65 25.18 1.04
CA ARG A 226 23.10 25.38 -0.31
C ARG A 226 21.74 24.73 -0.43
N MET A 227 20.85 25.33 -1.22
CA MET A 227 19.49 24.84 -1.45
C MET A 227 19.44 23.39 -1.98
N LEU A 228 20.37 23.01 -2.85
CA LEU A 228 20.42 21.68 -3.47
C LEU A 228 21.11 20.61 -2.62
N GLN A 229 21.57 20.95 -1.40
CA GLN A 229 22.31 20.01 -0.57
C GLN A 229 21.43 18.83 -0.10
N ASP A 230 20.12 19.07 0.06
CA ASP A 230 19.14 18.04 0.44
C ASP A 230 18.55 17.27 -0.76
N TRP A 231 19.34 17.05 -1.83
CA TRP A 231 18.85 16.44 -3.07
C TRP A 231 18.16 15.09 -2.86
N ARG A 232 18.59 14.28 -1.89
CA ARG A 232 17.93 12.99 -1.56
C ARG A 232 16.51 13.18 -1.07
N VAL A 233 16.29 14.19 -0.21
CA VAL A 233 14.94 14.56 0.25
C VAL A 233 14.11 15.04 -0.93
N MET A 234 14.70 15.85 -1.83
CA MET A 234 14.01 16.34 -3.03
C MET A 234 13.59 15.19 -3.96
N VAL A 235 14.45 14.19 -4.18
CA VAL A 235 14.12 12.97 -4.95
C VAL A 235 13.00 12.19 -4.26
N CYS A 236 13.06 11.99 -2.94
CA CYS A 236 11.99 11.32 -2.21
C CYS A 236 10.66 12.08 -2.27
N VAL A 237 10.68 13.42 -2.22
CA VAL A 237 9.49 14.26 -2.43
C VAL A 237 8.92 14.02 -3.82
N ALA A 238 9.75 14.06 -4.86
CA ALA A 238 9.30 13.81 -6.23
C ALA A 238 8.67 12.42 -6.39
N LEU A 239 9.33 11.36 -5.90
CA LEU A 239 8.82 9.99 -5.94
C LEU A 239 7.51 9.84 -5.15
N MET A 240 7.40 10.49 -3.99
CA MET A 240 6.23 10.39 -3.13
C MET A 240 5.01 11.05 -3.79
N LEU A 241 5.18 12.21 -4.42
CA LEU A 241 4.14 12.93 -5.15
C LEU A 241 3.69 12.18 -6.43
N CYS A 242 4.61 11.49 -7.10
CA CYS A 242 4.28 10.67 -8.27
C CYS A 242 3.67 9.31 -7.91
N THR A 243 3.82 8.85 -6.66
CA THR A 243 3.25 7.57 -6.20
C THR A 243 1.78 7.71 -5.85
N ARG A 244 1.35 8.67 -5.02
CA ARG A 244 -0.07 8.82 -4.61
C ARG A 244 -0.39 10.26 -4.24
N SER A 245 -1.65 10.66 -4.33
CA SER A 245 -2.14 12.00 -3.93
C SER A 245 -1.91 12.31 -2.45
N GLU A 246 -2.02 11.32 -1.57
CA GLU A 246 -1.75 11.41 -0.14
C GLU A 246 -0.27 11.77 0.13
N GLY A 247 0.61 11.56 -0.86
CA GLY A 247 1.98 12.03 -0.85
C GLY A 247 2.11 13.55 -0.76
N MET A 248 1.11 14.32 -1.20
CA MET A 248 1.08 15.77 -1.01
C MET A 248 1.10 16.12 0.49
N TYR A 249 0.31 15.41 1.30
CA TYR A 249 0.25 15.60 2.75
C TYR A 249 1.55 15.17 3.43
N PHE A 250 2.09 13.99 3.10
CA PHE A 250 3.32 13.50 3.73
C PHE A 250 4.56 14.33 3.39
N CYS A 251 4.66 14.84 2.15
CA CYS A 251 5.77 15.73 1.78
C CYS A 251 5.72 17.04 2.58
N LEU A 252 4.53 17.60 2.81
CA LEU A 252 4.40 18.79 3.67
C LEU A 252 4.82 18.47 5.11
N ILE A 253 4.43 17.33 5.68
CA ILE A 253 4.91 16.91 7.00
C ILE A 253 6.44 16.83 7.03
N TRP A 254 7.06 16.20 6.02
CA TRP A 254 8.51 16.09 5.93
C TRP A 254 9.19 17.46 5.93
N ILE A 255 8.72 18.39 5.09
CA ILE A 255 9.27 19.73 4.96
C ILE A 255 9.08 20.53 6.26
N LEU A 256 7.89 20.44 6.87
CA LEU A 256 7.56 21.12 8.13
C LEU A 256 8.45 20.65 9.27
N ILE A 257 8.59 19.34 9.47
CA ILE A 257 9.44 18.76 10.52
C ILE A 257 10.92 19.10 10.25
N LEU A 258 11.38 19.00 9.01
CA LEU A 258 12.75 19.36 8.63
C LEU A 258 13.07 20.81 9.00
N GLY A 259 12.22 21.76 8.58
CA GLY A 259 12.39 23.17 8.86
C GLY A 259 12.30 23.50 10.35
N TRP A 260 11.34 22.88 11.06
CA TRP A 260 11.12 23.11 12.48
C TRP A 260 12.29 22.60 13.33
N VAL A 261 12.80 21.40 13.05
CA VAL A 261 13.92 20.81 13.80
C VAL A 261 15.22 21.58 13.54
N ARG A 262 15.51 21.94 12.28
CA ARG A 262 16.70 22.75 11.94
C ARG A 262 16.66 24.13 12.55
N ARG A 263 15.48 24.78 12.55
CA ARG A 263 15.29 26.08 13.21
C ARG A 263 15.62 26.02 14.69
N ARG A 264 15.20 24.96 15.37
CA ARG A 264 15.56 24.77 16.78
C ARG A 264 17.06 24.51 16.92
N ARG A 265 17.64 23.60 16.14
CA ARG A 265 19.02 23.15 16.35
C ARG A 265 20.11 24.17 15.95
N PHE A 266 19.88 24.97 14.91
CA PHE A 266 20.95 25.71 14.23
C PHE A 266 20.68 27.20 14.03
N ALA A 267 19.68 27.80 14.67
CA ALA A 267 19.43 29.23 14.52
C ALA A 267 20.20 30.07 15.59
N PRO A 268 21.39 30.65 15.28
CA PRO A 268 21.95 31.73 16.10
C PRO A 268 21.15 33.02 15.92
N ALA A 269 21.30 33.94 16.89
CA ALA A 269 20.41 35.09 17.06
C ALA A 269 20.37 36.09 15.88
N ALA A 270 21.41 36.15 15.04
CA ALA A 270 21.61 37.24 14.06
C ALA A 270 21.11 36.98 12.62
N ASP A 271 20.90 35.73 12.17
CA ASP A 271 20.61 35.39 10.76
C ASP A 271 19.42 34.42 10.57
N LYS A 272 18.43 34.53 11.46
CA LYS A 272 17.32 33.54 11.60
C LYS A 272 16.49 33.32 10.33
N GLY A 273 16.23 34.36 9.55
CA GLY A 273 15.36 34.30 8.38
C GLY A 273 16.00 33.54 7.21
N ARG A 274 17.21 33.95 6.81
CA ARG A 274 17.93 33.37 5.67
C ARG A 274 18.30 31.91 5.90
N ALA A 275 18.82 31.57 7.08
CA ALA A 275 19.16 30.19 7.42
C ALA A 275 17.93 29.27 7.43
N TRP A 276 16.78 29.76 7.89
CA TRP A 276 15.54 28.99 7.88
C TRP A 276 14.99 28.77 6.47
N VAL A 277 15.00 29.80 5.62
CA VAL A 277 14.56 29.66 4.21
C VAL A 277 15.43 28.64 3.48
N VAL A 278 16.75 28.71 3.61
CA VAL A 278 17.68 27.75 2.97
C VAL A 278 17.44 26.32 3.47
N SER A 279 17.01 26.13 4.72
CA SER A 279 16.71 24.81 5.29
C SER A 279 15.54 24.06 4.64
N VAL A 280 14.65 24.74 3.93
CA VAL A 280 13.45 24.13 3.34
C VAL A 280 13.25 24.45 1.86
N ALA A 281 13.97 25.45 1.32
CA ALA A 281 13.77 25.95 -0.03
C ALA A 281 13.91 24.86 -1.11
N GLY A 282 14.91 23.97 -1.01
CA GLY A 282 15.11 22.89 -1.99
C GLY A 282 13.94 21.91 -2.03
N PRO A 283 13.62 21.24 -0.91
CA PRO A 283 12.44 20.38 -0.81
C PRO A 283 11.12 21.06 -1.16
N LEU A 284 10.91 22.32 -0.77
CA LEU A 284 9.70 23.08 -1.10
C LEU A 284 9.62 23.40 -2.59
N LEU A 285 10.73 23.76 -3.23
CA LEU A 285 10.80 23.97 -4.68
C LEU A 285 10.46 22.67 -5.43
N ALA A 286 11.05 21.55 -5.01
CA ALA A 286 10.73 20.24 -5.58
C ALA A 286 9.24 19.90 -5.41
N TYR A 287 8.68 20.16 -4.23
CA TYR A 287 7.26 19.96 -3.96
C TYR A 287 6.36 20.77 -4.91
N CYS A 288 6.63 22.07 -5.05
CA CYS A 288 5.82 22.95 -5.91
C CYS A 288 5.98 22.57 -7.39
N LEU A 289 7.21 22.33 -7.85
CA LEU A 289 7.50 22.01 -9.25
C LEU A 289 6.85 20.68 -9.67
N ILE A 290 7.00 19.63 -8.85
CA ILE A 290 6.45 18.31 -9.17
C ILE A 290 4.93 18.31 -9.10
N ASN A 291 4.32 18.98 -8.12
CA ASN A 291 2.86 19.12 -8.11
C ASN A 291 2.35 19.91 -9.32
N ALA A 292 3.03 21.00 -9.71
CA ALA A 292 2.67 21.74 -10.91
C ALA A 292 2.75 20.85 -12.17
N LEU A 293 3.80 20.02 -12.29
CA LEU A 293 3.95 19.08 -13.39
C LEU A 293 2.87 18.00 -13.39
N VAL A 294 2.61 17.36 -12.25
CA VAL A 294 1.63 16.27 -12.13
C VAL A 294 0.21 16.80 -12.36
N ILE A 295 -0.19 17.88 -11.67
CA ILE A 295 -1.51 18.48 -11.81
C ILE A 295 -1.69 19.07 -13.21
N GLY A 296 -0.69 19.77 -13.73
CA GLY A 296 -0.71 20.32 -15.08
C GLY A 296 -0.82 19.22 -16.14
N GLY A 297 -0.02 18.16 -16.03
CA GLY A 297 -0.09 17.00 -16.92
C GLY A 297 -1.45 16.29 -16.85
N ARG A 298 -2.02 16.14 -15.65
CA ARG A 298 -3.35 15.58 -15.46
C ARG A 298 -4.43 16.42 -16.13
N TYR A 299 -4.40 17.73 -15.90
CA TYR A 299 -5.37 18.65 -16.48
C TYR A 299 -5.30 18.65 -18.01
N LEU A 300 -4.08 18.68 -18.58
CA LEU A 300 -3.89 18.67 -20.03
C LEU A 300 -4.30 17.35 -20.69
N TYR A 301 -4.11 16.21 -20.02
CA TYR A 301 -4.36 14.89 -20.61
C TYR A 301 -5.75 14.32 -20.31
N PHE A 302 -6.24 14.47 -19.07
CA PHE A 302 -7.50 13.91 -18.57
C PHE A 302 -8.60 14.96 -18.38
N GLY A 303 -8.29 16.26 -18.43
CA GLY A 303 -9.25 17.35 -18.23
C GLY A 303 -9.53 17.70 -16.76
N TYR A 304 -8.92 17.00 -15.79
CA TYR A 304 -9.13 17.22 -14.36
C TYR A 304 -7.81 17.33 -13.58
N PRO A 305 -7.75 18.14 -12.50
CA PRO A 305 -6.53 18.33 -11.71
C PRO A 305 -6.21 17.15 -10.77
N PHE A 306 -7.21 16.32 -10.45
CA PHE A 306 -7.13 15.18 -9.55
C PHE A 306 -7.58 13.91 -10.27
N PRO A 307 -7.11 12.72 -9.84
CA PRO A 307 -7.49 11.47 -10.49
C PRO A 307 -8.99 11.21 -10.32
N ASN A 308 -9.59 10.51 -11.27
CA ASN A 308 -11.02 10.22 -11.26
C ASN A 308 -11.44 9.40 -10.02
N THR A 309 -10.53 8.55 -9.54
CA THR A 309 -10.67 7.81 -8.29
C THR A 309 -10.86 8.70 -7.05
N TYR A 310 -10.35 9.93 -7.07
CA TYR A 310 -10.62 10.90 -6.00
C TYR A 310 -12.10 11.28 -6.01
N TYR A 311 -12.62 11.75 -7.15
CA TYR A 311 -14.01 12.19 -7.30
C TYR A 311 -15.02 11.07 -7.04
N ALA A 312 -14.73 9.84 -7.49
CA ALA A 312 -15.56 8.68 -7.21
C ALA A 312 -15.68 8.36 -5.71
N LYS A 313 -14.63 8.68 -4.91
CA LYS A 313 -14.52 8.31 -3.49
C LYS A 313 -14.77 9.49 -2.53
N VAL A 314 -15.08 10.68 -3.04
CA VAL A 314 -15.38 11.84 -2.18
C VAL A 314 -16.56 11.52 -1.28
N SER A 315 -16.40 11.84 -0.01
CA SER A 315 -17.44 11.66 1.01
C SER A 315 -18.16 12.98 1.28
N PRO A 316 -19.42 12.94 1.73
CA PRO A 316 -20.27 14.13 1.74
C PRO A 316 -19.83 15.18 2.76
N GLU A 317 -19.30 14.75 3.91
CA GLU A 317 -18.99 15.65 5.03
C GLU A 317 -17.75 15.22 5.82
N PHE A 318 -17.08 16.18 6.47
CA PHE A 318 -15.91 15.96 7.30
C PHE A 318 -16.18 15.03 8.49
N PHE A 319 -17.28 15.24 9.23
CA PHE A 319 -17.63 14.41 10.38
C PHE A 319 -17.94 12.96 10.00
N TYR A 320 -18.50 12.75 8.81
CA TYR A 320 -18.73 11.41 8.28
C TYR A 320 -17.41 10.68 8.02
N ASN A 321 -16.42 11.34 7.41
CA ASN A 321 -15.07 10.80 7.27
C ASN A 321 -14.43 10.51 8.62
N LEU A 322 -14.54 11.43 9.59
CA LEU A 322 -13.97 11.20 10.91
C LEU A 322 -14.56 9.95 11.58
N LYS A 323 -15.88 9.76 11.52
CA LYS A 323 -16.55 8.57 12.07
C LYS A 323 -16.05 7.28 11.42
N LEU A 324 -16.02 7.22 10.09
CA LEU A 324 -15.54 6.05 9.37
C LEU A 324 -14.05 5.79 9.61
N GLY A 325 -13.23 6.84 9.62
CA GLY A 325 -11.81 6.76 9.85
C GLY A 325 -11.46 6.31 11.27
N LEU A 326 -12.24 6.70 12.28
CA LEU A 326 -12.10 6.19 13.64
C LEU A 326 -12.49 4.71 13.73
N GLY A 327 -13.57 4.29 13.07
CA GLY A 327 -13.93 2.87 12.96
C GLY A 327 -12.79 2.05 12.34
N TYR A 328 -12.27 2.51 11.21
CA TYR A 328 -11.15 1.89 10.52
C TYR A 328 -9.85 1.85 11.36
N ALA A 329 -9.59 2.87 12.18
CA ALA A 329 -8.47 2.86 13.12
C ALA A 329 -8.67 1.85 14.27
N LEU A 330 -9.92 1.66 14.75
CA LEU A 330 -10.25 0.65 15.74
C LEU A 330 -10.08 -0.77 15.15
N ASP A 331 -10.46 -0.98 13.89
CA ASP A 331 -10.24 -2.26 13.21
C ASP A 331 -8.74 -2.57 13.08
N PHE A 332 -7.93 -1.56 12.71
CA PHE A 332 -6.46 -1.69 12.68
C PHE A 332 -5.88 -2.06 14.05
N VAL A 333 -6.31 -1.40 15.12
CA VAL A 333 -5.85 -1.68 16.49
C VAL A 333 -6.30 -3.07 16.95
N SER A 334 -7.51 -3.48 16.59
CA SER A 334 -8.05 -4.79 16.94
C SER A 334 -7.29 -5.91 16.23
N ALA A 335 -6.94 -5.71 14.95
CA ALA A 335 -6.16 -6.66 14.18
C ALA A 335 -4.67 -6.70 14.58
N GLN A 336 -4.12 -5.59 15.09
CA GLN A 336 -2.69 -5.46 15.44
C GLN A 336 -2.49 -4.73 16.79
N PRO A 337 -2.86 -5.34 17.94
CA PRO A 337 -2.93 -4.65 19.25
C PRO A 337 -1.61 -4.06 19.76
N TRP A 338 -0.47 -4.60 19.32
CA TRP A 338 0.85 -4.04 19.65
C TRP A 338 1.10 -2.64 19.10
N VAL A 339 0.24 -2.15 18.20
CA VAL A 339 0.19 -0.74 17.81
C VAL A 339 -0.03 0.16 19.01
N ILE A 340 -0.86 -0.22 19.99
CA ILE A 340 -1.20 0.62 21.15
C ILE A 340 0.05 1.06 21.93
N PRO A 341 0.88 0.14 22.49
CA PRO A 341 2.06 0.55 23.23
C PRO A 341 3.07 1.31 22.36
N VAL A 342 3.18 0.99 21.06
CA VAL A 342 4.08 1.70 20.14
C VAL A 342 3.59 3.12 19.86
N VAL A 343 2.29 3.33 19.68
CA VAL A 343 1.70 4.66 19.51
C VAL A 343 1.87 5.50 20.77
N LEU A 344 1.77 4.92 21.96
CA LEU A 344 2.09 5.60 23.22
C LEU A 344 3.57 6.03 23.28
N MET A 345 4.50 5.18 22.83
CA MET A 345 5.92 5.56 22.71
C MET A 345 6.13 6.68 21.69
N VAL A 346 5.45 6.60 20.55
CA VAL A 346 5.46 7.64 19.51
C VAL A 346 4.95 8.97 20.05
N LEU A 347 3.84 8.97 20.80
CA LEU A 347 3.28 10.15 21.45
C LEU A 347 4.28 10.73 22.47
N TRP A 348 4.85 9.87 23.32
CA TRP A 348 5.85 10.28 24.31
C TRP A 348 7.04 10.99 23.67
N TRP A 349 7.62 10.40 22.62
CA TRP A 349 8.73 10.99 21.87
C TRP A 349 8.34 12.31 21.18
N SER A 350 7.15 12.38 20.60
CA SER A 350 6.63 13.59 19.94
C SER A 350 6.44 14.73 20.95
N VAL A 351 5.92 14.44 22.14
CA VAL A 351 5.80 15.41 23.23
C VAL A 351 7.18 15.90 23.68
N ARG A 352 8.19 15.03 23.77
CA ARG A 352 9.58 15.44 24.09
C ARG A 352 10.17 16.34 23.02
N LEU A 353 9.88 16.08 21.75
CA LEU A 353 10.28 16.95 20.66
C LEU A 353 9.71 18.36 20.90
N LEU A 354 8.39 18.46 21.08
CA LEU A 354 7.67 19.73 21.26
C LEU A 354 8.16 20.51 22.49
N ARG A 355 8.28 19.84 23.65
CA ARG A 355 8.65 20.46 24.94
C ARG A 355 10.12 20.88 25.04
N GLY A 356 11.03 20.30 24.25
CA GLY A 356 12.46 20.64 24.29
C GLY A 356 13.13 20.43 25.66
N GLN A 357 12.79 19.37 26.39
CA GLN A 357 13.21 19.19 27.79
C GLN A 357 14.51 18.39 27.97
N GLY A 358 15.53 19.07 28.52
CA GLY A 358 16.74 18.56 29.19
C GLY A 358 17.46 19.72 29.91
N HIS A 359 17.86 19.56 31.18
CA HIS A 359 18.58 20.59 31.95
C HIS A 359 20.08 20.52 31.64
N ASP A 360 20.69 21.66 31.35
CA ASP A 360 22.14 21.86 31.49
C ASP A 360 22.42 23.33 31.82
N GLU A 361 23.54 23.57 32.52
CA GLU A 361 23.87 24.77 33.31
C GLU A 361 24.04 26.08 32.51
N THR A 362 23.86 26.06 31.18
CA THR A 362 24.17 27.18 30.27
C THR A 362 22.97 27.79 29.51
N GLY A 363 21.74 27.35 29.80
CA GLY A 363 20.52 28.08 29.40
C GLY A 363 19.96 27.84 28.00
N ALA A 364 20.54 26.95 27.17
CA ALA A 364 19.94 26.54 25.89
C ALA A 364 19.65 25.01 25.85
N ARG A 365 18.37 24.63 25.87
CA ARG A 365 17.88 23.23 26.01
C ARG A 365 17.70 22.52 24.67
N TYR A 366 18.49 21.51 24.35
CA TYR A 366 18.26 20.62 23.19
C TYR A 366 18.37 19.13 23.58
N LEU A 367 17.50 18.30 23.00
CA LEU A 367 17.64 16.83 23.02
C LEU A 367 18.99 16.45 22.38
N SER A 368 19.60 15.35 22.84
CA SER A 368 20.79 14.83 22.17
C SER A 368 20.47 14.47 20.70
N SER A 369 21.47 14.45 19.83
CA SER A 369 21.23 14.23 18.39
C SER A 369 20.44 12.93 18.08
N PRO A 370 20.70 11.77 18.71
CA PRO A 370 19.93 10.54 18.49
C PRO A 370 18.50 10.62 19.04
N GLU A 371 18.31 11.28 20.18
CA GLU A 371 16.99 11.50 20.76
C GLU A 371 16.13 12.40 19.88
N MET A 372 16.71 13.50 19.39
CA MET A 372 16.02 14.40 18.48
C MET A 372 15.67 13.71 17.15
N THR A 373 16.56 12.82 16.67
CA THR A 373 16.33 11.99 15.48
C THR A 373 15.14 11.05 15.70
N THR A 374 15.12 10.33 16.84
CA THR A 374 14.01 9.43 17.22
C THR A 374 12.70 10.20 17.40
N ALA A 375 12.77 11.37 18.03
CA ALA A 375 11.62 12.22 18.29
C ALA A 375 11.04 12.84 17.02
N SER A 376 11.89 13.20 16.04
CA SER A 376 11.47 13.65 14.71
C SER A 376 10.78 12.53 13.93
N LEU A 377 11.37 11.32 13.95
CA LEU A 377 10.77 10.14 13.34
C LEU A 377 9.39 9.83 13.96
N ALA A 378 9.30 9.82 15.29
CA ALA A 378 8.04 9.60 16.00
C ALA A 378 6.98 10.65 15.63
N THR A 379 7.36 11.93 15.54
CA THR A 379 6.42 13.00 15.20
C THR A 379 5.89 12.85 13.77
N ILE A 380 6.74 12.45 12.81
CA ILE A 380 6.30 12.13 11.44
C ILE A 380 5.33 10.95 11.45
N CYS A 381 5.63 9.87 12.18
CA CYS A 381 4.73 8.72 12.32
C CYS A 381 3.37 9.13 12.93
N LEU A 382 3.37 9.96 13.97
CA LEU A 382 2.15 10.44 14.62
C LEU A 382 1.25 11.21 13.64
N LEU A 383 1.83 12.15 12.88
CA LEU A 383 1.10 12.93 11.89
C LEU A 383 0.65 12.07 10.70
N ALA A 384 1.43 11.03 10.35
CA ALA A 384 1.06 10.10 9.30
C ALA A 384 -0.16 9.24 9.70
N LEU A 385 -0.23 8.76 10.95
CA LEU A 385 -1.36 7.99 11.49
C LEU A 385 -2.70 8.76 11.46
N VAL A 386 -2.67 10.09 11.42
CA VAL A 386 -3.88 10.91 11.32
C VAL A 386 -4.48 10.86 9.91
N CYS A 387 -3.68 10.64 8.86
CA CYS A 387 -4.15 10.72 7.47
C CYS A 387 -5.30 9.73 7.16
N PRO A 388 -5.19 8.42 7.47
CA PRO A 388 -6.29 7.48 7.19
C PRO A 388 -7.57 7.81 7.96
N VAL A 389 -7.45 8.44 9.13
CA VAL A 389 -8.61 8.87 9.93
C VAL A 389 -9.32 10.05 9.25
N LEU A 390 -8.56 11.03 8.74
CA LEU A 390 -9.12 12.20 8.06
C LEU A 390 -9.76 11.87 6.71
N THR A 391 -9.23 10.86 6.00
CA THR A 391 -9.79 10.44 4.69
C THR A 391 -10.97 9.46 4.82
N GLY A 392 -11.27 9.01 6.04
CA GLY A 392 -12.36 8.09 6.32
C GLY A 392 -12.04 6.61 6.06
N GLY A 393 -10.76 6.26 6.06
CA GLY A 393 -10.29 4.88 5.95
C GLY A 393 -10.54 4.23 4.59
N ASP A 394 -10.59 2.90 4.60
CA ASP A 394 -10.92 2.08 3.44
C ASP A 394 -11.86 0.93 3.85
N HIS A 395 -12.39 0.23 2.85
CA HIS A 395 -13.26 -0.93 3.01
C HIS A 395 -12.53 -2.28 2.91
N PHE A 396 -11.27 -2.29 2.45
CA PHE A 396 -10.50 -3.52 2.33
C PHE A 396 -9.98 -4.02 3.69
N ASP A 397 -9.82 -5.33 3.80
CA ASP A 397 -9.18 -6.00 4.94
C ASP A 397 -7.74 -5.51 5.17
N TYR A 398 -7.25 -5.77 6.39
CA TYR A 398 -5.85 -5.57 6.79
C TYR A 398 -5.37 -4.12 6.77
N ALA A 399 -6.30 -3.16 6.84
CA ALA A 399 -6.00 -1.77 7.17
C ALA A 399 -4.90 -1.13 6.29
N ARG A 400 -4.97 -1.35 4.96
CA ARG A 400 -3.90 -1.03 4.00
C ARG A 400 -3.30 0.37 4.11
N PHE A 401 -4.10 1.38 4.45
CA PHE A 401 -3.64 2.78 4.59
C PHE A 401 -2.73 3.03 5.81
N PHE A 402 -2.72 2.16 6.82
CA PHE A 402 -1.78 2.24 7.94
C PHE A 402 -0.47 1.48 7.68
N GLN A 403 -0.46 0.56 6.72
CA GLN A 403 0.67 -0.33 6.44
C GLN A 403 1.97 0.38 6.03
N PRO A 404 1.98 1.50 5.25
CA PRO A 404 3.21 2.21 4.92
C PRO A 404 4.01 2.71 6.13
N MET A 405 3.32 3.02 7.23
CA MET A 405 3.92 3.51 8.47
C MET A 405 4.48 2.38 9.34
N TRP A 406 4.04 1.14 9.11
CA TRP A 406 4.33 -0.02 9.95
C TRP A 406 5.83 -0.19 10.25
N PRO A 407 6.77 -0.13 9.27
CA PRO A 407 8.20 -0.30 9.56
C PRO A 407 8.77 0.78 10.46
N LEU A 408 8.29 2.02 10.34
CA LEU A 408 8.77 3.15 11.12
C LEU A 408 8.24 3.14 12.56
N LEU A 409 7.00 2.66 12.77
CA LEU A 409 6.47 2.40 14.11
C LEU A 409 7.34 1.40 14.86
N GLY A 410 7.67 0.28 14.21
CA GLY A 410 8.58 -0.73 14.74
C GLY A 410 9.96 -0.14 15.06
N LEU A 411 10.49 0.72 14.18
CA LEU A 411 11.78 1.38 14.36
C LEU A 411 11.81 2.28 15.61
N VAL A 412 10.75 3.07 15.86
CA VAL A 412 10.61 3.87 17.08
C VAL A 412 10.50 2.96 18.32
N GLY A 413 9.74 1.88 18.22
CA GLY A 413 9.58 0.88 19.29
C GLY A 413 10.91 0.23 19.69
N VAL A 414 11.66 -0.33 18.74
CA VAL A 414 12.94 -1.00 19.03
C VAL A 414 14.02 -0.03 19.51
N THR A 415 13.99 1.22 19.06
CA THR A 415 14.92 2.26 19.54
C THR A 415 14.62 2.63 20.99
N THR A 416 13.34 2.69 21.36
CA THR A 416 12.91 2.92 22.74
C THR A 416 13.27 1.73 23.63
N TYR A 417 13.01 0.50 23.17
CA TYR A 417 13.45 -0.73 23.84
C TYR A 417 14.96 -0.76 24.08
N ARG A 418 15.77 -0.42 23.08
CA ARG A 418 17.23 -0.32 23.22
C ARG A 418 17.63 0.69 24.28
N ARG A 419 17.04 1.90 24.23
CA ARG A 419 17.31 2.97 25.19
C ARG A 419 16.99 2.55 26.62
N LEU A 420 15.82 1.95 26.85
CA LEU A 420 15.40 1.49 28.18
C LEU A 420 16.30 0.35 28.68
N SER A 421 16.71 -0.55 27.79
CA SER A 421 17.64 -1.63 28.10
C SER A 421 19.01 -1.10 28.54
N MET A 422 19.50 -0.02 27.94
CA MET A 422 20.75 0.61 28.36
C MET A 422 20.62 1.47 29.63
N GLY A 423 19.43 2.02 29.91
CA GLY A 423 19.17 2.91 31.06
C GLY A 423 18.93 2.19 32.39
N GLN A 424 18.44 0.93 32.37
CA GLN A 424 18.52 0.06 33.54
C GLN A 424 19.99 -0.31 33.77
N ARG A 425 20.42 -0.57 35.02
CA ARG A 425 21.77 -1.07 35.33
C ARG A 425 22.03 -2.40 34.59
N PHE A 426 22.39 -2.32 33.31
CA PHE A 426 22.73 -3.43 32.39
C PHE A 426 24.05 -4.12 32.79
N ALA A 427 24.64 -3.59 33.86
CA ALA A 427 25.82 -3.98 34.62
C ALA A 427 25.77 -5.32 35.37
N SER A 428 24.85 -6.22 35.05
CA SER A 428 24.76 -7.52 35.73
C SER A 428 25.03 -8.66 34.75
N ALA A 429 25.65 -9.74 35.22
CA ALA A 429 25.87 -10.97 34.45
C ALA A 429 24.57 -11.59 33.87
N LEU A 430 23.40 -11.15 34.36
CA LEU A 430 22.07 -11.57 33.92
C LEU A 430 21.55 -10.80 32.68
N ALA A 431 22.25 -9.78 32.20
CA ALA A 431 21.79 -8.94 31.09
C ALA A 431 21.50 -9.71 29.78
N PRO A 432 22.30 -10.70 29.35
CA PRO A 432 21.98 -11.51 28.17
C PRO A 432 20.72 -12.35 28.36
N LYS A 433 20.56 -13.01 29.52
CA LYS A 433 19.37 -13.82 29.84
C LYS A 433 18.09 -12.97 29.85
N ARG A 434 18.14 -11.78 30.45
CA ARG A 434 17.03 -10.81 30.41
C ARG A 434 16.70 -10.36 28.99
N THR A 435 17.72 -10.10 28.18
CA THR A 435 17.54 -9.69 26.78
C THR A 435 16.90 -10.81 25.95
N VAL A 436 17.31 -12.07 26.14
CA VAL A 436 16.67 -13.25 25.52
C VAL A 436 15.21 -13.36 25.97
N PHE A 437 14.95 -13.27 27.28
CA PHE A 437 13.61 -13.37 27.82
C PHE A 437 12.69 -12.27 27.25
N LEU A 438 13.14 -11.01 27.24
CA LEU A 438 12.38 -9.91 26.66
C LEU A 438 12.17 -10.06 25.16
N LEU A 439 13.19 -10.52 24.42
CA LEU A 439 13.08 -10.80 23.00
C LEU A 439 12.03 -11.89 22.73
N ALA A 440 12.05 -12.98 23.50
CA ALA A 440 11.09 -14.08 23.36
C ALA A 440 9.67 -13.64 23.76
N LEU A 441 9.53 -12.89 24.85
CA LEU A 441 8.25 -12.38 25.33
C LEU A 441 7.63 -11.40 24.34
N LEU A 442 8.36 -10.33 23.98
CA LEU A 442 7.88 -9.32 23.04
C LEU A 442 7.68 -9.92 21.64
N GLY A 443 8.66 -10.69 21.15
CA GLY A 443 8.58 -11.31 19.84
C GLY A 443 7.42 -12.30 19.72
N GLY A 444 7.26 -13.18 20.72
CA GLY A 444 6.17 -14.15 20.76
C GLY A 444 4.80 -13.46 20.81
N THR A 445 4.61 -12.51 21.73
CA THR A 445 3.34 -11.78 21.86
C THR A 445 3.01 -10.92 20.63
N ILE A 446 4.01 -10.33 19.95
CA ILE A 446 3.79 -9.63 18.68
C ILE A 446 3.26 -10.58 17.61
N LEU A 447 3.84 -11.78 17.49
CA LEU A 447 3.45 -12.77 16.49
C LEU A 447 2.06 -13.36 16.77
N PHE A 448 1.74 -13.66 18.03
CA PHE A 448 0.46 -14.25 18.41
C PHE A 448 -0.71 -13.26 18.42
N ALA A 449 -0.44 -11.96 18.57
CA ALA A 449 -1.47 -10.94 18.62
C ALA A 449 -1.92 -10.42 17.23
N GLN A 450 -1.38 -10.94 16.13
CA GLN A 450 -1.85 -10.55 14.79
C GLN A 450 -3.16 -11.27 14.46
N ASP A 451 -4.14 -10.56 13.89
CA ASP A 451 -5.35 -11.16 13.34
C ASP A 451 -5.49 -10.85 11.84
N PRO A 452 -5.33 -11.84 10.94
CA PRO A 452 -4.95 -13.23 11.21
C PRO A 452 -3.45 -13.39 11.50
N THR A 453 -3.08 -14.52 12.12
CA THR A 453 -1.68 -14.95 12.23
C THR A 453 -1.21 -15.68 10.96
N TRP A 454 0.11 -15.74 10.74
CA TRP A 454 0.69 -16.57 9.65
C TRP A 454 0.26 -18.04 9.74
N LEU A 455 0.17 -18.61 10.94
CA LEU A 455 -0.24 -19.99 11.15
C LEU A 455 -1.70 -20.20 10.73
N SER A 456 -2.59 -19.30 11.14
CA SER A 456 -4.01 -19.31 10.74
C SER A 456 -4.15 -19.25 9.23
N LEU A 457 -3.44 -18.34 8.56
CA LEU A 457 -3.46 -18.20 7.10
C LEU A 457 -2.96 -19.47 6.39
N LEU A 458 -1.84 -20.06 6.84
CA LEU A 458 -1.28 -21.28 6.24
C LEU A 458 -2.20 -22.50 6.44
N GLN A 459 -2.90 -22.60 7.56
CA GLN A 459 -3.83 -23.69 7.85
C GLN A 459 -5.13 -23.54 7.07
N THR A 460 -5.71 -22.35 7.08
CA THR A 460 -7.01 -22.06 6.44
C THR A 460 -6.89 -21.79 4.95
N ARG A 461 -5.68 -21.61 4.40
CA ARG A 461 -5.44 -21.15 3.03
C ARG A 461 -6.15 -19.82 2.71
N GLY A 462 -6.31 -18.97 3.73
CA GLY A 462 -7.03 -17.72 3.66
C GLY A 462 -8.55 -17.84 3.50
N HIS A 463 -9.17 -19.03 3.62
CA HIS A 463 -10.62 -19.20 3.42
C HIS A 463 -11.48 -18.37 4.37
N ASN A 464 -10.96 -18.02 5.54
CA ASN A 464 -11.68 -17.24 6.54
C ASN A 464 -11.43 -15.72 6.40
N THR A 465 -10.97 -15.24 5.24
CA THR A 465 -10.53 -13.84 5.06
C THR A 465 -11.18 -13.20 3.85
N GLN A 466 -11.53 -11.91 3.93
CA GLN A 466 -12.03 -11.15 2.77
C GLN A 466 -10.95 -11.07 1.68
N MET A 467 -9.66 -11.07 2.07
CA MET A 467 -8.57 -11.03 1.10
C MET A 467 -8.59 -12.19 0.09
N ARG A 468 -8.97 -13.41 0.50
CA ARG A 468 -9.14 -14.52 -0.45
C ARG A 468 -10.28 -14.25 -1.43
N HIS A 469 -11.35 -13.62 -0.97
CA HIS A 469 -12.45 -13.20 -1.84
C HIS A 469 -11.96 -12.20 -2.90
N ASP A 470 -11.18 -11.19 -2.52
CA ASP A 470 -10.65 -10.18 -3.45
C ASP A 470 -9.70 -10.77 -4.50
N PHE A 471 -8.86 -11.73 -4.10
CA PHE A 471 -8.03 -12.50 -5.03
C PHE A 471 -8.87 -13.34 -6.01
N THR A 472 -9.88 -14.02 -5.47
CA THR A 472 -10.78 -14.85 -6.28
C THR A 472 -11.60 -14.00 -7.26
N LEU A 473 -11.99 -12.80 -6.84
CA LEU A 473 -12.74 -11.84 -7.65
C LEU A 473 -11.96 -11.46 -8.91
N ALA A 474 -10.66 -11.17 -8.79
CA ALA A 474 -9.81 -10.84 -9.93
C ALA A 474 -9.71 -12.01 -10.94
N ILE A 475 -9.45 -13.23 -10.46
CA ILE A 475 -9.37 -14.42 -11.33
C ILE A 475 -10.70 -14.67 -12.03
N ARG A 476 -11.80 -14.65 -11.28
CA ARG A 476 -13.14 -14.86 -11.84
C ARG A 476 -13.51 -13.76 -12.83
N GLY A 477 -13.13 -12.51 -12.56
CA GLY A 477 -13.32 -11.39 -13.48
C GLY A 477 -12.58 -11.60 -14.80
N ARG A 478 -11.31 -12.02 -14.75
CA ARG A 478 -10.55 -12.32 -15.98
C ARG A 478 -11.21 -13.42 -16.81
N LEU A 479 -11.52 -14.55 -16.17
CA LEU A 479 -12.21 -15.68 -16.82
C LEU A 479 -13.56 -15.27 -17.42
N LEU A 480 -14.32 -14.45 -16.69
CA LEU A 480 -15.60 -13.91 -17.17
C LEU A 480 -15.41 -13.08 -18.44
N GLY A 481 -14.41 -12.20 -18.49
CA GLY A 481 -14.13 -11.41 -19.69
C GLY A 481 -13.75 -12.27 -20.88
N ASP A 482 -12.92 -13.30 -20.70
CA ASP A 482 -12.55 -14.25 -21.76
C ASP A 482 -13.77 -15.03 -22.29
N MET A 483 -14.63 -15.48 -21.39
CA MET A 483 -15.86 -16.18 -21.75
C MET A 483 -16.84 -15.27 -22.50
N LEU A 484 -16.98 -14.02 -22.07
CA LEU A 484 -17.80 -13.03 -22.78
C LEU A 484 -17.23 -12.74 -24.17
N ASN A 485 -15.91 -12.63 -24.32
CA ASN A 485 -15.28 -12.52 -25.65
C ASN A 485 -15.62 -13.72 -26.54
N GLY A 486 -15.53 -14.94 -26.00
CA GLY A 486 -15.91 -16.16 -26.71
C GLY A 486 -17.39 -16.19 -27.10
N PHE A 487 -18.28 -15.72 -26.24
CA PHE A 487 -19.70 -15.54 -26.56
C PHE A 487 -19.91 -14.53 -27.70
N MET A 488 -19.23 -13.39 -27.68
CA MET A 488 -19.35 -12.38 -28.74
C MET A 488 -18.90 -12.93 -30.09
N LEU A 489 -17.76 -13.64 -30.12
CA LEU A 489 -17.26 -14.29 -31.33
C LEU A 489 -18.23 -15.35 -31.85
N ALA A 490 -18.77 -16.19 -30.96
CA ALA A 490 -19.76 -17.20 -31.34
C ALA A 490 -21.05 -16.58 -31.88
N ARG A 491 -21.47 -15.41 -31.36
CA ARG A 491 -22.60 -14.65 -31.87
C ARG A 491 -22.32 -14.13 -33.29
N GLU A 492 -21.16 -13.53 -33.52
CA GLU A 492 -20.76 -12.99 -34.83
C GLU A 492 -20.71 -14.08 -35.92
N LEU A 493 -20.20 -15.28 -35.59
CA LEU A 493 -20.13 -16.41 -36.51
C LEU A 493 -21.51 -17.03 -36.85
N ASN A 494 -22.55 -16.71 -36.07
CA ASN A 494 -23.90 -17.27 -36.23
C ASN A 494 -24.93 -16.25 -36.73
N VAL A 495 -24.50 -15.11 -37.30
CA VAL A 495 -25.38 -14.09 -37.89
C VAL A 495 -25.96 -14.58 -39.23
N ASP A 496 -27.26 -14.38 -39.46
CA ASP A 496 -27.88 -14.61 -40.76
C ASP A 496 -27.49 -13.50 -41.75
N VAL A 497 -27.26 -13.88 -43.01
CA VAL A 497 -26.95 -12.98 -44.15
C VAL A 497 -28.04 -11.91 -44.41
N GLY A 498 -29.17 -11.94 -43.68
CA GLY A 498 -30.27 -10.98 -43.76
C GLY A 498 -30.51 -10.11 -42.52
N LEU A 499 -29.70 -10.22 -41.47
CA LEU A 499 -29.74 -9.31 -40.31
C LEU A 499 -28.64 -8.25 -40.46
N VAL A 500 -28.94 -7.02 -40.03
CA VAL A 500 -27.99 -5.89 -39.96
C VAL A 500 -26.67 -6.35 -39.34
N GLU A 501 -25.53 -5.91 -39.90
CA GLU A 501 -24.19 -6.23 -39.40
C GLU A 501 -24.17 -6.26 -37.86
N PRO A 502 -23.68 -7.34 -37.23
CA PRO A 502 -23.68 -7.42 -35.78
C PRO A 502 -22.90 -6.21 -35.25
N PRO A 503 -23.46 -5.44 -34.31
CA PRO A 503 -22.74 -4.32 -33.75
C PRO A 503 -21.46 -4.82 -33.09
N ALA A 504 -20.48 -3.91 -33.03
CA ALA A 504 -19.27 -4.02 -32.23
C ALA A 504 -19.51 -4.73 -30.88
N ALA A 505 -18.45 -5.33 -30.33
CA ALA A 505 -18.50 -6.00 -29.03
C ALA A 505 -19.37 -5.24 -28.01
N MET A 506 -20.33 -5.95 -27.40
CA MET A 506 -21.35 -5.37 -26.52
C MET A 506 -20.73 -4.48 -25.43
N SER A 507 -21.44 -3.43 -25.08
CA SER A 507 -21.12 -2.63 -23.91
C SER A 507 -21.47 -3.39 -22.63
N LEU A 508 -20.54 -3.37 -21.68
CA LEU A 508 -20.59 -4.14 -20.44
C LEU A 508 -20.61 -3.19 -19.24
N GLY A 509 -21.75 -3.09 -18.56
CA GLY A 509 -21.86 -2.42 -17.26
C GLY A 509 -21.33 -3.32 -16.15
N THR A 510 -20.22 -2.93 -15.52
CA THR A 510 -19.55 -3.72 -14.49
C THR A 510 -19.41 -2.96 -13.17
N LEU A 511 -19.47 -3.71 -12.07
CA LEU A 511 -19.29 -3.25 -10.69
C LEU A 511 -17.91 -3.60 -10.13
N THR A 512 -17.21 -4.53 -10.77
CA THR A 512 -15.88 -5.02 -10.40
C THR A 512 -15.02 -4.93 -11.64
N THR A 513 -14.31 -3.81 -11.78
CA THR A 513 -13.78 -3.34 -13.07
C THR A 513 -12.34 -3.78 -13.33
N GLY A 514 -11.69 -4.45 -12.38
CA GLY A 514 -10.33 -4.92 -12.51
C GLY A 514 -10.18 -6.09 -13.49
N GLY A 515 -10.45 -7.31 -13.01
CA GLY A 515 -10.19 -8.55 -13.73
C GLY A 515 -10.92 -8.62 -15.06
N VAL A 516 -12.23 -8.35 -15.07
CA VAL A 516 -13.02 -8.30 -16.31
C VAL A 516 -12.59 -7.14 -17.21
N GLY A 517 -12.11 -6.04 -16.61
CA GLY A 517 -11.59 -4.90 -17.36
C GLY A 517 -10.34 -5.22 -18.15
N TYR A 518 -9.51 -6.10 -17.57
CA TYR A 518 -8.26 -6.56 -18.15
C TYR A 518 -8.47 -7.52 -19.32
N THR A 519 -9.47 -8.41 -19.31
CA THR A 519 -9.64 -9.40 -20.38
C THR A 519 -10.74 -9.06 -21.38
N TYR A 520 -11.84 -8.41 -20.97
CA TYR A 520 -12.93 -8.13 -21.89
C TYR A 520 -12.54 -7.09 -22.94
N ALA A 521 -12.76 -7.42 -24.22
CA ALA A 521 -12.36 -6.60 -25.36
C ALA A 521 -13.39 -5.52 -25.71
N GLY A 522 -14.66 -5.74 -25.36
CA GLY A 522 -15.74 -4.78 -25.61
C GLY A 522 -15.67 -3.53 -24.73
N ARG A 523 -16.56 -2.58 -24.98
CA ARG A 523 -16.63 -1.34 -24.23
C ARG A 523 -17.08 -1.63 -22.79
N LYS A 524 -16.24 -1.27 -21.82
CA LYS A 524 -16.52 -1.47 -20.38
C LYS A 524 -17.03 -0.17 -19.78
N LEU A 525 -18.17 -0.25 -19.11
CA LEU A 525 -18.80 0.87 -18.43
C LEU A 525 -18.69 0.62 -16.93
N ASP A 526 -17.81 1.38 -16.27
CA ASP A 526 -17.59 1.31 -14.82
C ASP A 526 -18.72 2.02 -14.09
N MET A 527 -19.54 1.24 -13.39
CA MET A 527 -20.74 1.72 -12.70
C MET A 527 -20.42 2.37 -11.35
N LEU A 528 -19.18 2.27 -10.87
CA LEU A 528 -18.71 2.91 -9.63
C LEU A 528 -17.86 4.16 -9.91
N GLY A 529 -17.69 4.51 -11.17
CA GLY A 529 -17.04 5.74 -11.57
C GLY A 529 -15.53 5.77 -11.34
N LEU A 530 -14.83 4.66 -11.09
CA LEU A 530 -13.37 4.73 -11.03
C LEU A 530 -12.81 5.11 -12.42
N ASN A 531 -13.37 4.52 -13.47
CA ASN A 531 -12.95 4.68 -14.87
C ASN A 531 -14.00 5.35 -15.76
N ASN A 532 -15.03 5.95 -15.16
CA ASN A 532 -16.10 6.64 -15.88
C ASN A 532 -16.25 8.05 -15.33
N ALA A 533 -15.98 9.07 -16.16
CA ALA A 533 -16.00 10.46 -15.72
C ALA A 533 -17.41 10.93 -15.36
N SER A 534 -18.41 10.65 -16.21
CA SER A 534 -19.80 11.04 -15.94
C SER A 534 -20.32 10.49 -14.60
N MET A 535 -19.96 9.25 -14.27
CA MET A 535 -20.36 8.60 -13.03
C MET A 535 -19.63 9.19 -11.82
N ALA A 536 -18.29 9.34 -11.89
CA ALA A 536 -17.51 9.93 -10.81
C ALA A 536 -17.92 11.35 -10.47
N HIS A 537 -18.21 12.16 -11.49
CA HIS A 537 -18.53 13.58 -11.37
C HIS A 537 -20.03 13.86 -11.22
N SER A 538 -20.86 12.81 -11.17
CA SER A 538 -22.29 12.95 -10.94
C SER A 538 -22.59 13.61 -9.59
N GLY A 539 -23.61 14.48 -9.55
CA GLY A 539 -24.13 14.99 -8.28
C GLY A 539 -24.81 13.88 -7.47
N GLY A 540 -25.01 14.10 -6.17
CA GLY A 540 -25.77 13.19 -5.30
C GLY A 540 -25.13 13.00 -3.92
N ASP A 541 -25.88 12.38 -3.00
CA ASP A 541 -25.38 12.02 -1.68
C ASP A 541 -24.47 10.78 -1.77
N ARG A 542 -23.19 10.96 -1.43
CA ARG A 542 -22.17 9.89 -1.43
C ARG A 542 -22.12 9.12 -0.11
N ARG A 543 -23.20 9.11 0.68
CA ARG A 543 -23.35 8.25 1.88
C ARG A 543 -23.64 6.81 1.49
N GLY A 544 -23.13 5.88 2.28
CA GLY A 544 -23.41 4.45 2.13
C GLY A 544 -22.14 3.63 2.23
N ASN A 545 -21.96 2.71 1.29
CA ASN A 545 -20.76 1.88 1.22
C ASN A 545 -19.56 2.74 0.80
N LYS A 546 -18.60 2.92 1.71
CA LYS A 546 -17.39 3.71 1.47
C LYS A 546 -16.70 3.21 0.19
N ASN A 547 -16.28 4.14 -0.65
CA ASN A 547 -15.66 3.91 -1.97
C ASN A 547 -16.57 3.31 -3.05
N HIS A 548 -17.87 3.10 -2.77
CA HIS A 548 -18.85 2.46 -3.68
C HIS A 548 -20.16 3.26 -3.80
N ALA A 549 -20.13 4.56 -3.49
CA ALA A 549 -21.32 5.41 -3.42
C ALA A 549 -21.47 6.36 -4.63
N ALA A 550 -20.69 6.17 -5.69
CA ALA A 550 -20.69 7.07 -6.85
C ALA A 550 -21.78 6.77 -7.89
N PHE A 551 -22.47 5.64 -7.74
CA PHE A 551 -23.47 5.22 -8.71
C PHE A 551 -24.60 6.25 -8.83
N ASN A 552 -24.96 6.60 -10.06
CA ASN A 552 -26.06 7.48 -10.39
C ASN A 552 -26.96 6.81 -11.43
N LYS A 553 -28.27 6.74 -11.12
CA LYS A 553 -29.26 6.07 -11.96
C LYS A 553 -29.41 6.74 -13.33
N ASP A 554 -29.42 8.06 -13.37
CA ASP A 554 -29.63 8.78 -14.63
C ASP A 554 -28.46 8.59 -15.58
N ILE A 555 -27.22 8.65 -15.06
CA ILE A 555 -26.02 8.29 -15.83
C ILE A 555 -26.06 6.83 -16.29
N PHE A 556 -26.54 5.89 -15.45
CA PHE A 556 -26.73 4.50 -15.89
C PHE A 556 -27.67 4.40 -17.11
N PHE A 557 -28.78 5.14 -17.12
CA PHE A 557 -29.73 5.15 -18.24
C PHE A 557 -29.30 6.02 -19.42
N GLU A 558 -28.32 6.91 -19.27
CA GLU A 558 -27.65 7.57 -20.39
C GLU A 558 -26.64 6.62 -21.07
N LEU A 559 -25.91 5.85 -20.27
CA LEU A 559 -24.90 4.90 -20.77
C LEU A 559 -25.52 3.63 -21.36
N MET A 560 -26.66 3.19 -20.81
CA MET A 560 -27.45 2.02 -21.24
C MET A 560 -26.57 0.83 -21.65
N PRO A 561 -25.89 0.12 -20.71
CA PRO A 561 -25.08 -1.04 -21.06
C PRO A 561 -25.92 -2.15 -21.76
N ASP A 562 -25.36 -2.84 -22.74
CA ASP A 562 -26.03 -3.98 -23.39
C ASP A 562 -26.18 -5.16 -22.43
N LEU A 563 -25.12 -5.41 -21.65
CA LEU A 563 -25.05 -6.37 -20.56
C LEU A 563 -24.71 -5.66 -19.25
N PHE A 564 -25.46 -5.91 -18.20
CA PHE A 564 -25.21 -5.37 -16.87
C PHE A 564 -24.92 -6.48 -15.86
N ALA A 565 -23.86 -6.25 -15.09
CA ALA A 565 -23.43 -7.05 -13.95
C ALA A 565 -23.38 -8.57 -14.24
N PRO A 566 -22.70 -9.03 -15.31
CA PRO A 566 -22.57 -10.44 -15.54
C PRO A 566 -21.73 -11.11 -14.45
N GLN A 567 -22.08 -12.34 -14.12
CA GLN A 567 -21.34 -13.15 -13.16
C GLN A 567 -21.28 -14.61 -13.62
N PHE A 568 -20.25 -15.31 -13.19
CA PHE A 568 -20.13 -16.75 -13.33
C PHE A 568 -21.07 -17.48 -12.35
N SER A 569 -21.87 -18.44 -12.82
CA SER A 569 -22.63 -19.34 -11.93
C SER A 569 -21.65 -20.25 -11.20
N ALA A 570 -21.44 -20.01 -9.91
CA ALA A 570 -20.36 -20.63 -9.14
C ALA A 570 -20.61 -22.13 -8.92
N GLY A 571 -19.99 -22.98 -9.74
CA GLY A 571 -19.85 -24.42 -9.46
C GLY A 571 -21.11 -25.27 -9.63
N SER A 572 -22.27 -24.66 -9.90
CA SER A 572 -23.45 -25.36 -10.37
C SER A 572 -23.62 -25.11 -11.86
N GLU A 573 -23.65 -26.16 -12.67
CA GLU A 573 -24.23 -26.11 -14.03
C GLU A 573 -25.75 -25.82 -14.00
N GLN A 574 -26.27 -25.37 -12.86
CA GLN A 574 -27.66 -24.98 -12.65
C GLN A 574 -27.83 -23.49 -12.91
N ILE A 575 -28.88 -23.20 -13.66
CA ILE A 575 -29.38 -21.85 -13.92
C ILE A 575 -30.22 -21.46 -12.71
N PRO A 576 -30.01 -20.27 -12.09
CA PRO A 576 -30.87 -19.81 -11.02
C PRO A 576 -32.34 -19.76 -11.47
N GLU A 577 -33.25 -20.26 -10.62
CA GLU A 577 -34.67 -20.35 -10.96
C GLU A 577 -35.38 -18.99 -10.94
N GLN A 578 -34.86 -18.03 -10.16
CA GLN A 578 -35.50 -16.73 -9.91
C GLN A 578 -34.54 -15.57 -10.12
N ALA A 579 -35.06 -14.47 -10.67
CA ALA A 579 -34.32 -13.24 -10.92
C ALA A 579 -33.70 -12.62 -9.65
N ALA A 580 -34.38 -12.75 -8.51
CA ALA A 580 -33.89 -12.25 -7.21
C ALA A 580 -32.56 -12.87 -6.78
N ASN A 581 -32.19 -14.04 -7.34
CA ASN A 581 -30.95 -14.74 -7.04
C ASN A 581 -29.79 -14.34 -7.98
N ILE A 582 -30.00 -13.39 -8.89
CA ILE A 582 -29.00 -12.95 -9.86
C ILE A 582 -28.25 -11.73 -9.33
N PHE A 583 -26.94 -11.74 -9.51
CA PHE A 583 -26.08 -10.60 -9.22
C PHE A 583 -26.53 -9.37 -10.02
N PRO A 584 -26.57 -8.17 -9.42
CA PRO A 584 -26.03 -7.83 -8.10
C PRO A 584 -27.07 -7.83 -6.97
N PHE A 585 -28.35 -8.01 -7.27
CA PHE A 585 -29.44 -7.69 -6.34
C PHE A 585 -29.67 -8.76 -5.26
N ASN A 586 -29.04 -9.92 -5.37
CA ASN A 586 -28.98 -10.92 -4.30
C ASN A 586 -28.07 -10.52 -3.12
N PHE A 587 -27.32 -9.42 -3.22
CA PHE A 587 -26.45 -8.93 -2.15
C PHE A 587 -26.88 -7.56 -1.63
N SER A 588 -27.11 -7.45 -0.33
CA SER A 588 -27.51 -6.20 0.33
C SER A 588 -26.50 -5.06 0.17
N PHE A 589 -25.20 -5.39 0.06
CA PHE A 589 -24.15 -4.42 -0.24
C PHE A 589 -24.42 -3.74 -1.59
N TRP A 590 -24.59 -4.51 -2.66
CA TRP A 590 -24.78 -3.97 -3.99
C TRP A 590 -26.14 -3.33 -4.20
N GLN A 591 -27.21 -3.87 -3.60
CA GLN A 591 -28.52 -3.22 -3.61
C GLN A 591 -28.44 -1.77 -3.10
N LYS A 592 -27.73 -1.54 -2.00
CA LYS A 592 -27.50 -0.20 -1.45
C LYS A 592 -26.61 0.65 -2.35
N SER A 593 -25.48 0.11 -2.83
CA SER A 593 -24.57 0.83 -3.73
C SER A 593 -25.25 1.26 -5.03
N LEU A 594 -26.22 0.47 -5.52
CA LEU A 594 -27.00 0.73 -6.74
C LEU A 594 -28.30 1.49 -6.48
N LEU A 595 -28.52 2.00 -5.27
CA LEU A 595 -29.70 2.77 -4.91
C LEU A 595 -31.02 2.04 -5.21
N HIS A 596 -31.05 0.71 -5.02
CA HIS A 596 -32.20 -0.15 -5.34
C HIS A 596 -32.64 -0.02 -6.82
N LEU A 597 -31.68 -0.15 -7.74
CA LEU A 597 -31.93 -0.07 -9.19
C LEU A 597 -32.94 -1.12 -9.68
N ASP A 598 -33.00 -2.29 -9.04
CA ASP A 598 -33.98 -3.36 -9.29
C ASP A 598 -35.43 -2.93 -9.09
N GLN A 599 -35.66 -1.88 -8.29
CA GLN A 599 -36.99 -1.33 -8.02
C GLN A 599 -37.33 -0.15 -8.95
N ASP A 600 -36.39 0.32 -9.78
CA ASP A 600 -36.62 1.40 -10.74
C ASP A 600 -37.36 0.87 -11.98
N GLN A 601 -38.51 1.48 -12.28
CA GLN A 601 -39.36 1.08 -13.42
C GLN A 601 -38.63 1.18 -14.76
N ARG A 602 -37.67 2.10 -14.92
CA ARG A 602 -36.85 2.20 -16.13
C ARG A 602 -35.98 0.95 -16.30
N PHE A 603 -35.43 0.41 -15.21
CA PHE A 603 -34.60 -0.79 -15.25
C PHE A 603 -35.43 -2.04 -15.55
N VAL A 604 -36.53 -2.25 -14.81
CA VAL A 604 -37.46 -3.38 -15.04
C VAL A 604 -38.07 -3.33 -16.45
N GLY A 605 -38.31 -2.12 -16.97
CA GLY A 605 -38.76 -1.86 -18.32
C GLY A 605 -37.73 -2.23 -19.39
N ALA A 606 -36.45 -1.90 -19.19
CA ALA A 606 -35.40 -2.02 -20.21
C ALA A 606 -34.59 -3.32 -20.16
N TYR A 607 -34.44 -3.95 -19.00
CA TYR A 607 -33.58 -5.12 -18.78
C TYR A 607 -34.37 -6.37 -18.43
N VAL A 608 -33.81 -7.52 -18.79
CA VAL A 608 -34.33 -8.84 -18.44
C VAL A 608 -33.19 -9.74 -17.96
N PRO A 609 -33.40 -10.53 -16.89
CA PRO A 609 -32.39 -11.46 -16.42
C PRO A 609 -32.23 -12.64 -17.39
N VAL A 610 -30.99 -12.97 -17.74
CA VAL A 610 -30.66 -14.06 -18.66
C VAL A 610 -29.56 -14.96 -18.11
N ALA A 611 -29.62 -16.24 -18.50
CA ALA A 611 -28.52 -17.17 -18.43
C ALA A 611 -27.98 -17.46 -19.84
N ILE A 612 -26.70 -17.16 -20.04
CA ILE A 612 -25.94 -17.48 -21.25
C ILE A 612 -25.17 -18.77 -20.97
N THR A 613 -25.62 -19.86 -21.58
CA THR A 613 -24.98 -21.17 -21.57
C THR A 613 -24.03 -21.28 -22.76
N LEU A 614 -22.73 -21.44 -22.50
CA LEU A 614 -21.71 -21.67 -23.52
C LEU A 614 -21.39 -23.16 -23.58
N PHE A 615 -21.38 -23.72 -24.78
CA PHE A 615 -21.01 -25.10 -25.04
C PHE A 615 -19.54 -25.13 -25.47
N VAL A 616 -18.66 -25.49 -24.53
CA VAL A 616 -17.21 -25.50 -24.76
C VAL A 616 -16.78 -26.94 -25.01
N GLN A 617 -16.33 -27.23 -26.23
CA GLN A 617 -15.72 -28.53 -26.54
C GLN A 617 -14.23 -28.47 -26.22
N ASP A 618 -13.78 -29.38 -25.36
CA ASP A 618 -12.35 -29.58 -25.09
C ASP A 618 -11.68 -30.10 -26.37
N ALA A 619 -10.71 -29.34 -26.88
CA ALA A 619 -10.00 -29.67 -28.12
C ALA A 619 -9.21 -30.99 -28.04
N THR A 620 -8.78 -31.37 -26.83
CA THR A 620 -7.99 -32.56 -26.55
C THR A 620 -8.84 -33.78 -26.18
N THR A 621 -9.82 -33.61 -25.28
CA THR A 621 -10.61 -34.74 -24.78
C THR A 621 -11.90 -34.96 -25.57
N LYS A 622 -12.25 -34.04 -26.49
CA LYS A 622 -13.55 -33.92 -27.17
C LYS A 622 -14.77 -33.86 -26.24
N LYS A 623 -14.57 -33.80 -24.91
CA LYS A 623 -15.65 -33.67 -23.93
C LYS A 623 -16.26 -32.28 -24.04
N GLN A 624 -17.58 -32.25 -24.08
CA GLN A 624 -18.34 -31.01 -24.05
C GLN A 624 -18.53 -30.61 -22.59
N SER A 625 -18.10 -29.41 -22.22
CA SER A 625 -18.34 -28.80 -20.92
C SER A 625 -19.27 -27.62 -21.08
N ILE A 626 -20.08 -27.40 -20.05
CA ILE A 626 -21.02 -26.27 -20.03
C ILE A 626 -20.45 -25.19 -19.12
N ARG A 627 -20.62 -23.94 -19.54
CA ARG A 627 -20.33 -22.77 -18.72
C ARG A 627 -21.52 -21.83 -18.74
N ILE A 628 -21.87 -21.29 -17.57
CA ILE A 628 -23.07 -20.45 -17.43
C ILE A 628 -22.66 -19.08 -16.91
N ILE A 629 -23.06 -18.06 -17.66
CA ILE A 629 -22.98 -16.65 -17.26
C ILE A 629 -24.40 -16.18 -16.97
N THR A 630 -24.63 -15.60 -15.81
CA THR A 630 -25.88 -14.88 -15.53
C THR A 630 -25.63 -13.38 -15.70
N ALA A 631 -26.59 -12.67 -16.26
CA ALA A 631 -26.48 -11.23 -16.49
C ALA A 631 -27.87 -10.59 -16.63
N TRP A 632 -27.93 -9.27 -16.53
CA TRP A 632 -29.09 -8.48 -16.96
C TRP A 632 -28.83 -7.98 -18.37
N MET A 633 -29.63 -8.43 -19.34
CA MET A 633 -29.47 -8.06 -20.75
C MET A 633 -30.56 -7.07 -21.15
N ARG A 634 -30.21 -6.07 -21.95
CA ARG A 634 -31.20 -5.13 -22.50
C ARG A 634 -32.17 -5.87 -23.42
N LYS A 635 -33.47 -5.62 -23.29
CA LYS A 635 -34.53 -6.33 -24.05
C LYS A 635 -34.37 -6.15 -25.56
N GLU A 636 -34.01 -4.94 -26.01
CA GLU A 636 -33.74 -4.63 -27.41
C GLU A 636 -32.59 -5.46 -27.97
N VAL A 637 -31.51 -5.60 -27.19
CA VAL A 637 -30.34 -6.41 -27.57
C VAL A 637 -30.73 -7.88 -27.65
N LEU A 638 -31.46 -8.39 -26.65
CA LEU A 638 -31.95 -9.77 -26.66
C LEU A 638 -32.80 -10.09 -27.90
N ALA A 639 -33.63 -9.15 -28.35
CA ALA A 639 -34.47 -9.31 -29.54
C ALA A 639 -33.67 -9.47 -30.84
N THR A 640 -32.42 -9.01 -30.88
CA THR A 640 -31.53 -9.13 -32.05
C THR A 640 -30.68 -10.41 -32.06
N ILE A 641 -30.70 -11.21 -30.99
CA ILE A 641 -29.79 -12.35 -30.82
C ILE A 641 -30.55 -13.67 -30.99
N ARG A 642 -29.97 -14.58 -31.76
CA ARG A 642 -30.42 -15.98 -31.80
C ARG A 642 -30.26 -16.63 -30.44
N LEU A 643 -31.36 -17.08 -29.85
CA LEU A 643 -31.39 -17.63 -28.49
C LEU A 643 -30.78 -19.03 -28.37
N ARG A 644 -30.62 -19.77 -29.48
CA ARG A 644 -30.03 -21.11 -29.47
C ARG A 644 -29.21 -21.34 -30.72
N THR A 645 -27.96 -21.72 -30.54
CA THR A 645 -27.01 -22.11 -31.59
C THR A 645 -26.31 -23.40 -31.18
N SER A 646 -25.40 -23.91 -32.01
CA SER A 646 -24.52 -25.03 -31.65
C SER A 646 -23.48 -24.64 -30.58
N SER A 647 -23.15 -23.35 -30.46
CA SER A 647 -22.08 -22.85 -29.58
C SER A 647 -22.61 -22.25 -28.28
N TYR A 648 -23.84 -21.76 -28.26
CA TYR A 648 -24.43 -21.16 -27.06
C TYR A 648 -25.96 -21.27 -27.01
N ARG A 649 -26.52 -21.07 -25.81
CA ARG A 649 -27.96 -20.94 -25.55
C ARG A 649 -28.21 -19.80 -24.57
N ILE A 650 -29.19 -18.97 -24.84
CA ILE A 650 -29.65 -17.91 -23.94
C ILE A 650 -31.03 -18.30 -23.42
N GLN A 651 -31.21 -18.24 -22.10
CA GLN A 651 -32.48 -18.50 -21.43
C GLN A 651 -32.86 -17.27 -20.61
N VAL A 652 -34.10 -16.82 -20.75
CA VAL A 652 -34.67 -15.80 -19.86
C VAL A 652 -35.03 -16.46 -18.54
N ILE A 653 -34.60 -15.86 -17.44
CA ILE A 653 -34.91 -16.35 -16.09
C ILE A 653 -36.22 -15.72 -15.64
N ALA A 654 -37.06 -16.49 -14.93
CA ALA A 654 -38.34 -15.99 -14.44
C ALA A 654 -38.11 -14.83 -13.46
N THR A 655 -38.83 -13.72 -13.70
CA THR A 655 -38.87 -12.54 -12.83
C THR A 655 -39.65 -12.78 -11.56
#